data_AF-A0A1I3Y1N3-F1
#
_entry.id   AF-A0A1I3Y1N3-F1
#
_cell.length_a   1.000
_cell.length_b   1.000
_cell.length_c   1.000
_cell.angle_alpha   90.00
_cell.angle_beta   90.00
_cell.angle_gamma   90.00
#
_symmetry.space_group_name_H-M   'P 1'
#
loop_
_entity.id
_entity.type
_entity.pdbx_description
1 polymer ?
#
loop_
_entity_poly.entity_id
_entity_poly.type
_entity_poly.pdbx_seq_one_letter_code
_entity_poly.pdbx_strand_id
1 'polypeptide(L)'
;MKINISDILERFRQNCFDAKNEEDVRIYTNILLDNLSNYYGLNKKTINEVSSVQGGRADSIYSDIIFEFKTPGKFNSQKGIDEAIYGRNKKDRGLFTYLVNFSLEELGKGDASYFDYILLSKVGIAFDGNVFVFFRYKENLTETDLFIKRKTKTFPSGISSKRHLSYEIEVVKDFDLGVKKLLLFLRSTKRKRLSSENLLDSFSSSSKITKESITYLYNLLNDNIKTNTRIKTLFEEWNRIFGDIYGEEETDFTKYTDALIKMYSFPKNIEIRSTLFVLQTYYSIVIKLLIHNLLESLTNPAQSVKKSIHSNELTSLFSGGRDTNYNIKNFFETHFFEWFILAKDLEMDFINDIITELDTFETTASVIKPEVVGDVLKKVYADLIPRGLRHLLGEYYTPDWLVDFTIEKSRYDIGLDTTILDPTCGSGAFLTHIIKQYIEKHKPTLNQNDLILNVTKNIVGFDINPIAVISAKANYILALGDITRLENEINIPVYMCDSILVPTVHAKQKEQKHAIEINTIVGSFEIPVFESREDNDYFLKTASSCLLKSYTFEEFYELIEQERKLHLTTEQIEQAHIFYDKLYSLHLNKQDGFWPIILKNSFAPLFSQSKFDVIVGNPPWITWKAMSDTYRRATLDIWLSYGIFEKSAYDKITSHDDFAMAVTYVSIDHYLRDNGIVSFVLPQTFVKSLKGGEGFRKFKITRDDLAVPFSIIEVYDMLGIKPFAGEASNRTSVYVFEKNKEMQYPMDNYYECVNQPNQKIAFDDSFEVAKQKMNLIRLSAQPVNDNLRSPWLTVKKDLLKNLSKFLGQSQYTGRKGIEPCGAKGIYLVNITRNVGNNIKIENLIERSRLEKAKELGVYPGVVEKDLVYPMVGGRNIDKWGINSYLYMVPHSSTDQAKYRGIDEKVLKVKYRKTYEWLFYFKDLLLETRIRSAKFFDKDQFPFYRLDNVGDYTFQPYKVLWREQSREMTAAVVSTVNDKYLGEKVVVCDSKVLYVSFEDELEAHYLCGILNSRIIGDIIEAYTIDTQRGVDIVNNIKIPKFDSNHDLHKEMANLSMQAHLAYTQKDNTKLNAIEKDIETSTLKIFNI
;
A
#
# COMPACT_ATOMS: atom_id res chain seq x y z
N MET A 1 -54.25 9.85 -2.02
CA MET A 1 -54.25 8.52 -1.37
C MET A 1 -52.80 8.08 -1.20
N LYS A 2 -52.35 7.77 0.02
CA LYS A 2 -51.05 7.10 0.20
C LYS A 2 -51.19 5.71 -0.39
N ILE A 3 -50.50 5.45 -1.50
CA ILE A 3 -50.43 4.13 -2.11
C ILE A 3 -49.61 3.23 -1.15
N ASN A 4 -50.24 2.19 -0.61
CA ASN A 4 -49.55 1.19 0.22
C ASN A 4 -48.99 0.10 -0.69
N ILE A 5 -47.66 -0.03 -0.75
CA ILE A 5 -47.00 -1.00 -1.63
C ILE A 5 -47.22 -2.42 -1.14
N SER A 6 -47.31 -2.66 0.18
CA SER A 6 -47.60 -3.99 0.71
C SER A 6 -48.91 -4.55 0.17
N ASP A 7 -49.96 -3.72 0.13
CA ASP A 7 -51.27 -4.10 -0.43
C ASP A 7 -51.18 -4.37 -1.95
N ILE A 8 -50.31 -3.66 -2.67
CA ILE A 8 -50.07 -3.90 -4.10
C ILE A 8 -49.37 -5.25 -4.31
N LEU A 9 -48.35 -5.54 -3.50
CA LEU A 9 -47.58 -6.79 -3.61
C LEU A 9 -48.43 -8.01 -3.22
N GLU A 10 -49.27 -7.89 -2.19
CA GLU A 10 -50.18 -8.96 -1.78
C GLU A 10 -51.24 -9.23 -2.85
N ARG A 11 -51.82 -8.17 -3.45
CA ARG A 11 -52.71 -8.31 -4.61
C ARG A 11 -51.99 -8.92 -5.81
N PHE A 12 -50.75 -8.53 -6.07
CA PHE A 12 -49.97 -9.10 -7.17
C PHE A 12 -49.73 -10.59 -6.96
N ARG A 13 -49.38 -11.02 -5.74
CA ARG A 13 -49.25 -12.43 -5.38
C ARG A 13 -50.55 -13.18 -5.61
N GLN A 14 -51.68 -12.67 -5.11
CA GLN A 14 -52.98 -13.33 -5.27
C GLN A 14 -53.37 -13.44 -6.76
N ASN A 15 -53.20 -12.35 -7.51
CA ASN A 15 -53.50 -12.35 -8.95
C ASN A 15 -52.63 -13.35 -9.73
N CYS A 16 -51.33 -13.46 -9.39
CA CYS A 16 -50.45 -14.42 -10.03
C CYS A 16 -50.79 -15.87 -9.66
N PHE A 17 -51.23 -16.11 -8.42
CA PHE A 17 -51.74 -17.41 -7.99
C PHE A 17 -53.01 -17.83 -8.77
N ASP A 18 -53.88 -16.86 -9.06
CA ASP A 18 -55.14 -17.09 -9.79
C ASP A 18 -54.98 -17.12 -11.33
N ALA A 19 -53.78 -16.82 -11.84
CA ALA A 19 -53.48 -16.79 -13.27
C ALA A 19 -53.61 -18.19 -13.89
N LYS A 20 -54.29 -18.29 -15.05
CA LYS A 20 -54.54 -19.57 -15.74
C LYS A 20 -53.75 -19.73 -17.02
N ASN A 21 -53.30 -18.61 -17.60
CA ASN A 21 -52.58 -18.59 -18.85
C ASN A 21 -51.48 -17.50 -18.85
N GLU A 22 -50.68 -17.46 -19.91
CA GLU A 22 -49.57 -16.50 -20.07
C GLU A 22 -50.04 -15.03 -20.13
N GLU A 23 -51.22 -14.79 -20.70
CA GLU A 23 -51.81 -13.46 -20.82
C GLU A 23 -52.23 -12.91 -19.44
N ASP A 24 -52.76 -13.74 -18.56
CA ASP A 24 -53.09 -13.37 -17.19
C ASP A 24 -51.83 -12.91 -16.44
N VAL A 25 -50.74 -13.68 -16.52
CA VAL A 25 -49.44 -13.35 -15.90
C VAL A 25 -48.90 -12.01 -16.42
N ARG A 26 -48.98 -11.80 -17.74
CA ARG A 26 -48.57 -10.54 -18.39
C ARG A 26 -49.39 -9.35 -17.88
N ILE A 27 -50.72 -9.47 -17.87
CA ILE A 27 -51.63 -8.41 -17.42
C ILE A 27 -51.36 -8.04 -15.95
N TYR A 28 -51.28 -9.03 -15.06
CA TYR A 28 -51.06 -8.78 -13.64
C TYR A 28 -49.69 -8.17 -13.36
N THR A 29 -48.66 -8.59 -14.10
CA THR A 29 -47.32 -7.99 -13.98
C THR A 29 -47.32 -6.55 -14.49
N ASN A 30 -47.95 -6.25 -15.62
CA ASN A 30 -48.05 -4.88 -16.13
C ASN A 30 -48.83 -3.97 -15.16
N ILE A 31 -49.89 -4.45 -14.50
CA ILE A 31 -50.61 -3.70 -13.45
C ILE A 31 -49.68 -3.38 -12.27
N LEU A 32 -48.87 -4.35 -11.82
CA LEU A 32 -47.86 -4.11 -10.79
C LEU A 32 -46.88 -3.01 -11.25
N LEU A 33 -46.30 -3.17 -12.44
CA LEU A 33 -45.30 -2.25 -12.98
C LEU A 33 -45.84 -0.84 -13.17
N ASP A 34 -47.11 -0.69 -13.57
CA ASP A 34 -47.76 0.62 -13.71
C ASP A 34 -47.98 1.32 -12.36
N ASN A 35 -48.40 0.56 -11.35
CA ASN A 35 -48.55 1.08 -9.98
C ASN A 35 -47.20 1.51 -9.40
N LEU A 36 -46.16 0.70 -9.59
CA LEU A 36 -44.79 1.00 -9.17
C LEU A 36 -44.19 2.18 -9.95
N SER A 37 -44.42 2.26 -11.26
CA SER A 37 -43.93 3.36 -12.10
C SER A 37 -44.50 4.70 -11.68
N ASN A 38 -45.79 4.74 -11.34
CA ASN A 38 -46.43 5.93 -10.78
C ASN A 38 -45.83 6.30 -9.41
N TYR A 39 -45.50 5.31 -8.57
CA TYR A 39 -44.90 5.51 -7.25
C TYR A 39 -43.46 6.05 -7.33
N TYR A 40 -42.60 5.46 -8.17
CA TYR A 40 -41.20 5.86 -8.34
C TYR A 40 -40.99 7.04 -9.31
N GLY A 41 -42.06 7.49 -9.99
CA GLY A 41 -42.01 8.52 -11.01
C GLY A 41 -41.10 8.13 -12.19
N LEU A 42 -41.25 6.90 -12.68
CA LEU A 42 -40.52 6.40 -13.85
C LEU A 42 -41.14 6.96 -15.14
N ASN A 43 -40.31 7.33 -16.12
CA ASN A 43 -40.78 7.79 -17.42
C ASN A 43 -41.48 6.63 -18.15
N LYS A 44 -42.80 6.73 -18.30
CA LYS A 44 -43.62 5.77 -19.04
C LYS A 44 -43.29 5.81 -20.53
N LYS A 45 -42.34 4.98 -20.96
CA LYS A 45 -42.32 4.40 -22.30
C LYS A 45 -42.84 2.95 -22.20
N THR A 46 -44.06 2.78 -21.73
CA THR A 46 -44.73 1.47 -21.81
C THR A 46 -45.05 1.22 -23.28
N ILE A 47 -44.25 0.41 -23.94
CA ILE A 47 -44.55 -0.07 -25.30
C ILE A 47 -44.82 -1.56 -25.14
N ASN A 48 -46.09 -1.93 -25.08
CA ASN A 48 -46.50 -3.33 -25.08
C ASN A 48 -46.27 -3.89 -26.49
N GLU A 49 -45.82 -5.14 -26.58
CA GLU A 49 -45.67 -5.83 -27.86
C GLU A 49 -44.65 -5.19 -28.83
N VAL A 50 -43.49 -4.75 -28.30
CA VAL A 50 -42.44 -4.10 -29.10
C VAL A 50 -41.91 -5.06 -30.16
N SER A 51 -42.27 -4.76 -31.40
CA SER A 51 -41.73 -5.42 -32.57
C SER A 51 -40.43 -4.70 -32.92
N SER A 52 -39.28 -5.39 -32.84
CA SER A 52 -38.08 -4.90 -33.54
C SER A 52 -38.48 -4.69 -35.00
N VAL A 53 -38.01 -3.62 -35.65
CA VAL A 53 -38.52 -3.16 -36.97
C VAL A 53 -38.51 -4.26 -38.05
N GLN A 54 -37.80 -5.38 -37.88
CA GLN A 54 -37.92 -6.59 -38.72
C GLN A 54 -37.88 -7.93 -37.94
N GLY A 55 -38.55 -7.99 -36.79
CA GLY A 55 -39.02 -9.24 -36.18
C GLY A 55 -38.44 -9.52 -34.79
N GLY A 56 -39.28 -10.13 -33.94
CA GLY A 56 -39.03 -10.41 -32.53
C GLY A 56 -39.93 -9.54 -31.66
N ARG A 57 -40.76 -10.16 -30.82
CA ARG A 57 -41.76 -9.48 -29.99
C ARG A 57 -41.40 -9.77 -28.53
N ALA A 58 -40.72 -8.83 -27.88
CA ALA A 58 -40.63 -8.89 -26.41
C ALA A 58 -42.01 -8.58 -25.85
N ASP A 59 -42.40 -9.24 -24.76
CA ASP A 59 -43.76 -9.12 -24.24
C ASP A 59 -44.03 -7.74 -23.63
N SER A 60 -43.06 -7.22 -22.87
CA SER A 60 -43.04 -5.85 -22.33
C SER A 60 -41.59 -5.33 -22.19
N ILE A 61 -41.37 -4.02 -22.39
CA ILE A 61 -40.10 -3.35 -22.06
C ILE A 61 -40.40 -2.19 -21.10
N TYR A 62 -39.67 -2.15 -19.98
CA TYR A 62 -39.74 -1.07 -19.01
C TYR A 62 -38.33 -0.52 -18.77
N SER A 63 -38.02 0.63 -19.36
CA SER A 63 -36.67 1.20 -19.36
C SER A 63 -35.63 0.19 -19.92
N ASP A 64 -34.56 -0.12 -19.18
CA ASP A 64 -33.54 -1.12 -19.53
C ASP A 64 -33.90 -2.57 -19.18
N ILE A 65 -35.14 -2.83 -18.76
CA ILE A 65 -35.63 -4.16 -18.38
C ILE A 65 -36.53 -4.74 -19.47
N ILE A 66 -36.22 -5.95 -19.93
CA ILE A 66 -36.96 -6.67 -20.96
C ILE A 66 -37.66 -7.87 -20.32
N PHE A 67 -38.99 -7.97 -20.48
CA PHE A 67 -39.78 -9.06 -19.93
C PHE A 67 -40.14 -10.13 -20.96
N GLU A 68 -40.13 -11.38 -20.50
CA GLU A 68 -40.61 -12.56 -21.24
C GLU A 68 -41.56 -13.36 -20.33
N PHE A 69 -42.84 -13.43 -20.68
CA PHE A 69 -43.82 -14.15 -19.87
C PHE A 69 -44.02 -15.59 -20.36
N LYS A 70 -44.36 -16.47 -19.43
CA LYS A 70 -44.73 -17.86 -19.74
C LYS A 70 -45.97 -18.28 -18.98
N THR A 71 -46.60 -19.34 -19.47
CA THR A 71 -47.75 -19.97 -18.82
C THR A 71 -47.40 -20.45 -17.40
N PRO A 72 -48.31 -20.33 -16.42
CA PRO A 72 -48.15 -20.86 -15.05
C PRO A 72 -47.47 -22.21 -14.93
N GLY A 73 -46.37 -22.26 -14.16
CA GLY A 73 -45.62 -23.47 -13.82
C GLY A 73 -44.68 -23.98 -14.92
N LYS A 74 -44.50 -23.24 -16.02
CA LYS A 74 -43.65 -23.65 -17.14
C LYS A 74 -42.15 -23.72 -16.77
N PHE A 75 -41.70 -22.93 -15.79
CA PHE A 75 -40.31 -22.97 -15.30
C PHE A 75 -40.02 -24.10 -14.31
N ASN A 76 -41.00 -24.97 -14.03
CA ASN A 76 -40.74 -26.23 -13.33
C ASN A 76 -39.88 -27.21 -14.15
N SER A 77 -39.68 -26.94 -15.44
CA SER A 77 -38.81 -27.72 -16.33
C SER A 77 -37.70 -26.87 -16.92
N GLN A 78 -36.49 -27.44 -17.06
CA GLN A 78 -35.36 -26.76 -17.70
C GLN A 78 -35.70 -26.33 -19.14
N LYS A 79 -36.49 -27.13 -19.85
CA LYS A 79 -36.97 -26.82 -21.20
C LYS A 79 -37.78 -25.51 -21.26
N GLY A 80 -38.60 -25.23 -20.24
CA GLY A 80 -39.36 -23.97 -20.16
C GLY A 80 -38.46 -22.76 -19.88
N ILE A 81 -37.42 -22.95 -19.07
CA ILE A 81 -36.40 -21.91 -18.79
C ILE A 81 -35.59 -21.62 -20.07
N ASP A 82 -35.10 -22.65 -20.74
CA ASP A 82 -34.35 -22.52 -22.00
C ASP A 82 -35.20 -21.86 -23.10
N GLU A 83 -36.51 -22.14 -23.13
CA GLU A 83 -37.45 -21.52 -24.05
C GLU A 83 -37.50 -20.00 -23.85
N ALA A 84 -37.58 -19.51 -22.61
CA ALA A 84 -37.60 -18.06 -22.33
C ALA A 84 -36.26 -17.38 -22.66
N ILE A 85 -35.15 -18.07 -22.43
CA ILE A 85 -33.80 -17.50 -22.62
C ILE A 85 -33.40 -17.50 -24.11
N TYR A 86 -33.61 -18.62 -24.80
CA TYR A 86 -33.08 -18.85 -26.15
C TYR A 86 -34.15 -18.87 -27.25
N GLY A 87 -35.43 -18.96 -26.89
CA GLY A 87 -36.57 -19.11 -27.80
C GLY A 87 -36.87 -20.58 -28.16
N ARG A 88 -38.12 -20.88 -28.56
CA ARG A 88 -38.62 -22.25 -28.81
C ARG A 88 -37.91 -23.02 -29.91
N ASN A 89 -37.40 -22.33 -30.93
CA ASN A 89 -36.85 -22.96 -32.12
C ASN A 89 -35.82 -22.06 -32.82
N LYS A 90 -35.31 -22.47 -33.99
CA LYS A 90 -34.28 -21.74 -34.75
C LYS A 90 -34.73 -20.36 -35.30
N LYS A 91 -36.01 -20.03 -35.23
CA LYS A 91 -36.61 -18.75 -35.69
C LYS A 91 -37.12 -17.88 -34.54
N ASP A 92 -37.47 -18.50 -33.42
CA ASP A 92 -38.01 -17.84 -32.24
C ASP A 92 -36.89 -17.21 -31.40
N ARG A 93 -37.15 -16.02 -30.84
CA ARG A 93 -36.18 -15.26 -30.06
C ARG A 93 -36.51 -15.41 -28.56
N GLY A 94 -35.51 -15.22 -27.72
CA GLY A 94 -35.66 -15.17 -26.26
C GLY A 94 -34.76 -14.07 -25.68
N LEU A 95 -34.69 -13.98 -24.34
CA LEU A 95 -33.97 -12.93 -23.62
C LEU A 95 -32.53 -12.73 -24.10
N PHE A 96 -31.79 -13.81 -24.37
CA PHE A 96 -30.42 -13.75 -24.90
C PHE A 96 -30.32 -12.84 -26.13
N THR A 97 -31.22 -13.04 -27.08
CA THR A 97 -31.24 -12.32 -28.36
C THR A 97 -31.95 -10.97 -28.27
N TYR A 98 -32.92 -10.82 -27.36
CA TYR A 98 -33.63 -9.56 -27.17
C TYR A 98 -32.68 -8.49 -26.64
N LEU A 99 -31.92 -8.78 -25.58
CA LEU A 99 -30.97 -7.82 -25.00
C LEU A 99 -29.95 -7.32 -26.04
N VAL A 100 -29.38 -8.23 -26.84
CA VAL A 100 -28.45 -7.89 -27.93
C VAL A 100 -29.13 -7.00 -28.99
N ASN A 101 -30.31 -7.39 -29.45
CA ASN A 101 -31.01 -6.67 -30.52
C ASN A 101 -31.43 -5.25 -30.12
N PHE A 102 -31.94 -5.07 -28.90
CA PHE A 102 -32.31 -3.75 -28.39
C PHE A 102 -31.07 -2.87 -28.15
N SER A 103 -29.97 -3.46 -27.68
CA SER A 103 -28.70 -2.72 -27.53
C SER A 103 -28.17 -2.24 -28.89
N LEU A 104 -28.29 -3.05 -29.95
CA LEU A 104 -27.95 -2.65 -31.32
C LEU A 104 -28.88 -1.57 -31.89
N GLU A 105 -30.13 -1.50 -31.45
CA GLU A 105 -31.07 -0.43 -31.84
C GLU A 105 -30.73 0.91 -31.19
N GLU A 106 -30.32 0.88 -29.92
CA GLU A 106 -29.96 2.08 -29.14
C GLU A 106 -28.56 2.61 -29.47
N LEU A 107 -27.69 1.78 -30.04
CA LEU A 107 -26.29 2.10 -30.35
C LEU A 107 -26.11 3.39 -31.17
N GLY A 108 -26.99 3.67 -32.14
CA GLY A 108 -26.90 4.85 -33.00
C GLY A 108 -25.56 4.95 -33.75
N LYS A 109 -24.76 5.98 -33.44
CA LYS A 109 -23.40 6.20 -33.99
C LYS A 109 -22.28 5.75 -33.03
N GLY A 110 -22.61 5.04 -31.96
CA GLY A 110 -21.65 4.60 -30.95
C GLY A 110 -20.70 3.50 -31.44
N ASP A 111 -19.62 3.30 -30.69
CA ASP A 111 -18.59 2.29 -30.97
C ASP A 111 -18.85 0.98 -30.21
N ALA A 112 -17.89 0.04 -30.31
CA ALA A 112 -18.00 -1.26 -29.67
C ALA A 112 -18.00 -1.17 -28.13
N SER A 113 -17.32 -0.18 -27.55
CA SER A 113 -17.28 0.04 -26.09
C SER A 113 -18.63 0.56 -25.59
N TYR A 114 -19.24 1.48 -26.35
CA TYR A 114 -20.59 1.97 -26.03
C TYR A 114 -21.65 0.87 -26.19
N PHE A 115 -21.50 -0.02 -27.17
CA PHE A 115 -22.37 -1.20 -27.28
C PHE A 115 -22.31 -2.09 -26.03
N ASP A 116 -21.12 -2.40 -25.53
CA ASP A 116 -20.96 -3.21 -24.32
C ASP A 116 -21.55 -2.51 -23.10
N TYR A 117 -21.35 -1.19 -22.99
CA TYR A 117 -21.94 -0.38 -21.92
C TYR A 117 -23.48 -0.49 -21.88
N ILE A 118 -24.14 -0.36 -23.04
CA ILE A 118 -25.60 -0.52 -23.15
C ILE A 118 -26.01 -1.96 -22.80
N LEU A 119 -25.30 -2.95 -23.36
CA LEU A 119 -25.68 -4.36 -23.16
C LEU A 119 -25.55 -4.79 -21.69
N LEU A 120 -24.51 -4.31 -21.00
CA LEU A 120 -24.26 -4.55 -19.57
C LEU A 120 -25.23 -3.76 -18.66
N SER A 121 -25.86 -2.69 -19.16
CA SER A 121 -26.87 -1.95 -18.40
C SER A 121 -28.20 -2.73 -18.32
N LYS A 122 -28.56 -3.47 -19.38
CA LYS A 122 -29.85 -4.15 -19.55
C LYS A 122 -29.99 -5.47 -18.80
N VAL A 123 -31.24 -5.80 -18.47
CA VAL A 123 -31.61 -7.02 -17.74
C VAL A 123 -32.85 -7.65 -18.38
N GLY A 124 -32.81 -8.95 -18.60
CA GLY A 124 -33.95 -9.76 -19.00
C GLY A 124 -34.61 -10.40 -17.78
N ILE A 125 -35.93 -10.34 -17.69
CA ILE A 125 -36.70 -10.99 -16.62
C ILE A 125 -37.76 -11.87 -17.28
N ALA A 126 -37.64 -13.18 -17.11
CA ALA A 126 -38.70 -14.11 -17.45
C ALA A 126 -39.55 -14.41 -16.21
N PHE A 127 -40.87 -14.47 -16.37
CA PHE A 127 -41.78 -14.77 -15.26
C PHE A 127 -42.93 -15.66 -15.71
N ASP A 128 -43.18 -16.75 -14.99
CA ASP A 128 -44.27 -17.67 -15.28
C ASP A 128 -45.46 -17.57 -14.32
N GLY A 129 -45.51 -16.55 -13.45
CA GLY A 129 -46.56 -16.42 -12.44
C GLY A 129 -46.14 -16.93 -11.05
N ASN A 130 -45.08 -17.74 -10.95
CA ASN A 130 -44.54 -18.15 -9.64
C ASN A 130 -43.02 -18.03 -9.56
N VAL A 131 -42.32 -18.44 -10.62
CA VAL A 131 -40.85 -18.48 -10.68
C VAL A 131 -40.35 -17.34 -11.56
N PHE A 132 -39.31 -16.65 -11.10
CA PHE A 132 -38.61 -15.63 -11.87
C PHE A 132 -37.30 -16.20 -12.44
N VAL A 133 -36.96 -15.81 -13.66
CA VAL A 133 -35.66 -16.10 -14.28
C VAL A 133 -35.03 -14.76 -14.66
N PHE A 134 -33.93 -14.40 -14.02
CA PHE A 134 -33.17 -13.20 -14.34
C PHE A 134 -32.04 -13.58 -15.30
N PHE A 135 -31.93 -12.84 -16.40
CA PHE A 135 -30.91 -13.02 -17.43
C PHE A 135 -30.17 -11.70 -17.64
N ARG A 136 -28.84 -11.72 -17.62
CA ARG A 136 -28.04 -10.52 -17.88
C ARG A 136 -26.70 -10.89 -18.50
N TYR A 137 -26.14 -9.96 -19.28
CA TYR A 137 -24.75 -10.06 -19.69
C TYR A 137 -23.83 -9.52 -18.58
N LYS A 138 -22.62 -10.08 -18.50
CA LYS A 138 -21.53 -9.63 -17.63
C LYS A 138 -20.21 -9.68 -18.41
N GLU A 139 -19.20 -8.95 -17.96
CA GLU A 139 -17.87 -9.02 -18.57
C GLU A 139 -17.28 -10.43 -18.44
N ASN A 140 -16.50 -10.85 -19.44
CA ASN A 140 -15.80 -12.13 -19.42
C ASN A 140 -14.54 -12.08 -20.28
N LEU A 141 -13.50 -12.80 -19.88
CA LEU A 141 -12.23 -12.82 -20.61
C LEU A 141 -12.35 -13.57 -21.94
N THR A 142 -13.19 -14.60 -22.02
CA THR A 142 -13.39 -15.34 -23.27
C THR A 142 -14.41 -14.65 -24.15
N GLU A 143 -14.11 -14.55 -25.45
CA GLU A 143 -15.06 -14.04 -26.42
C GLU A 143 -16.28 -14.96 -26.53
N THR A 144 -17.47 -14.39 -26.34
CA THR A 144 -18.74 -15.02 -26.72
C THR A 144 -19.19 -14.43 -28.05
N ASP A 145 -19.52 -15.29 -29.01
CA ASP A 145 -20.15 -14.84 -30.25
C ASP A 145 -21.63 -14.55 -29.98
N LEU A 146 -21.95 -13.26 -29.96
CA LEU A 146 -23.31 -12.79 -29.74
C LEU A 146 -24.19 -12.94 -30.99
N PHE A 147 -23.61 -13.25 -32.16
CA PHE A 147 -24.37 -13.37 -33.39
C PHE A 147 -25.00 -14.76 -33.55
N ILE A 148 -26.32 -14.81 -33.57
CA ILE A 148 -27.09 -16.01 -33.89
C ILE A 148 -27.82 -15.78 -35.21
N LYS A 149 -27.41 -16.53 -36.24
CA LYS A 149 -27.99 -16.47 -37.59
C LYS A 149 -29.51 -16.54 -37.54
N ARG A 150 -30.19 -15.54 -38.16
CA ARG A 150 -31.65 -15.34 -38.21
C ARG A 150 -32.33 -14.89 -36.90
N LYS A 151 -31.61 -14.79 -35.78
CA LYS A 151 -32.18 -14.29 -34.51
C LYS A 151 -31.64 -12.92 -34.09
N THR A 152 -30.36 -12.66 -34.31
CA THR A 152 -29.73 -11.38 -33.99
C THR A 152 -29.61 -10.48 -35.21
N LYS A 153 -29.64 -9.16 -34.99
CA LYS A 153 -29.35 -8.17 -36.03
C LYS A 153 -27.91 -8.28 -36.50
N THR A 154 -27.67 -7.86 -37.75
CA THR A 154 -26.32 -7.74 -38.27
C THR A 154 -25.60 -6.63 -37.52
N PHE A 155 -24.39 -6.91 -37.04
CA PHE A 155 -23.58 -5.91 -36.36
C PHE A 155 -23.11 -4.84 -37.36
N PRO A 156 -23.05 -3.55 -36.97
CA PRO A 156 -22.52 -2.48 -37.80
C PRO A 156 -21.05 -2.70 -38.20
N SER A 157 -20.64 -2.13 -39.34
CA SER A 157 -19.24 -2.17 -39.79
C SER A 157 -18.33 -1.52 -38.75
N GLY A 158 -17.36 -2.28 -38.22
CA GLY A 158 -16.43 -1.83 -37.18
C GLY A 158 -16.70 -2.40 -35.78
N ILE A 159 -17.80 -3.11 -35.57
CA ILE A 159 -18.12 -3.76 -34.29
C ILE A 159 -18.18 -5.28 -34.50
N SER A 160 -17.29 -6.02 -33.82
CA SER A 160 -17.29 -7.49 -33.84
C SER A 160 -18.47 -8.06 -33.07
N SER A 161 -19.09 -9.15 -33.55
CA SER A 161 -20.09 -9.90 -32.78
C SER A 161 -19.47 -10.73 -31.66
N LYS A 162 -18.18 -11.03 -31.76
CA LYS A 162 -17.41 -11.66 -30.70
C LYS A 162 -16.99 -10.58 -29.70
N ARG A 163 -17.50 -10.69 -28.47
CA ARG A 163 -17.27 -9.73 -27.39
C ARG A 163 -16.77 -10.46 -26.15
N HIS A 164 -15.95 -9.78 -25.36
CA HIS A 164 -15.44 -10.24 -24.05
C HIS A 164 -16.56 -10.15 -22.99
N LEU A 165 -17.63 -10.90 -23.22
CA LEU A 165 -18.85 -10.91 -22.42
C LEU A 165 -19.29 -12.36 -22.18
N SER A 166 -19.93 -12.62 -21.05
CA SER A 166 -20.69 -13.83 -20.74
C SER A 166 -22.09 -13.45 -20.28
N TYR A 167 -22.87 -14.43 -19.83
CA TYR A 167 -24.18 -14.18 -19.26
C TYR A 167 -24.40 -15.00 -17.99
N GLU A 168 -25.20 -14.46 -17.08
CA GLU A 168 -25.67 -15.13 -15.87
C GLU A 168 -27.17 -15.41 -16.02
N ILE A 169 -27.57 -16.62 -15.61
CA ILE A 169 -28.97 -17.04 -15.52
C ILE A 169 -29.24 -17.37 -14.06
N GLU A 170 -30.14 -16.62 -13.45
CA GLU A 170 -30.55 -16.86 -12.08
C GLU A 170 -32.02 -17.25 -12.01
N VAL A 171 -32.30 -18.44 -11.49
CA VAL A 171 -33.66 -18.97 -11.32
C VAL A 171 -34.07 -18.79 -9.87
N VAL A 172 -35.10 -17.97 -9.63
CA VAL A 172 -35.60 -17.62 -8.30
C VAL A 172 -36.98 -18.22 -8.12
N LYS A 173 -37.05 -19.31 -7.33
CA LYS A 173 -38.30 -20.03 -7.03
C LYS A 173 -39.10 -19.44 -5.87
N ASP A 174 -38.42 -18.70 -4.99
CA ASP A 174 -39.05 -17.93 -3.92
C ASP A 174 -39.69 -16.68 -4.54
N PHE A 175 -41.02 -16.64 -4.53
CA PHE A 175 -41.80 -15.55 -5.11
C PHE A 175 -41.42 -14.18 -4.52
N ASP A 176 -41.26 -14.09 -3.20
CA ASP A 176 -40.94 -12.82 -2.53
C ASP A 176 -39.52 -12.36 -2.86
N LEU A 177 -38.58 -13.30 -2.98
CA LEU A 177 -37.23 -12.98 -3.44
C LEU A 177 -37.23 -12.47 -4.89
N GLY A 178 -38.04 -13.09 -5.74
CA GLY A 178 -38.20 -12.69 -7.14
C GLY A 178 -38.78 -11.28 -7.26
N VAL A 179 -39.84 -10.99 -6.51
CA VAL A 179 -40.45 -9.65 -6.43
C VAL A 179 -39.46 -8.64 -5.85
N LYS A 180 -38.74 -8.98 -4.77
CA LYS A 180 -37.69 -8.13 -4.19
C LYS A 180 -36.65 -7.75 -5.26
N LYS A 181 -36.12 -8.72 -5.99
CA LYS A 181 -35.13 -8.48 -7.06
C LYS A 181 -35.70 -7.63 -8.19
N LEU A 182 -36.93 -7.90 -8.63
CA LEU A 182 -37.61 -7.08 -9.62
C LEU A 182 -37.66 -5.59 -9.18
N LEU A 183 -38.05 -5.32 -7.93
CA LEU A 183 -38.09 -3.96 -7.39
C LEU A 183 -36.71 -3.29 -7.38
N LEU A 184 -35.68 -4.04 -6.99
CA LEU A 184 -34.30 -3.56 -6.99
C LEU A 184 -33.83 -3.20 -8.41
N PHE A 185 -34.10 -4.05 -9.41
CA PHE A 185 -33.79 -3.74 -10.81
C PHE A 185 -34.55 -2.49 -11.31
N LEU A 186 -35.84 -2.36 -11.00
CA LEU A 186 -36.62 -1.19 -11.40
C LEU A 186 -36.07 0.10 -10.81
N ARG A 187 -35.68 0.10 -9.52
CA ARG A 187 -35.06 1.25 -8.85
C ARG A 187 -33.74 1.67 -9.48
N SER A 188 -32.95 0.71 -9.93
CA SER A 188 -31.64 0.96 -10.53
C SER A 188 -31.70 1.80 -11.80
N THR A 189 -32.84 1.82 -12.51
CA THR A 189 -32.98 2.50 -13.81
C THR A 189 -32.95 4.03 -13.75
N LYS A 190 -33.19 4.64 -12.58
CA LYS A 190 -33.24 6.11 -12.40
C LYS A 190 -32.10 6.67 -11.54
N ARG A 191 -31.40 5.80 -10.81
CA ARG A 191 -30.41 6.17 -9.80
C ARG A 191 -28.99 6.13 -10.38
N LYS A 192 -28.10 6.96 -9.83
CA LYS A 192 -26.67 6.96 -10.19
C LYS A 192 -26.06 5.61 -9.80
N ARG A 193 -25.20 5.05 -10.66
CA ARG A 193 -24.43 3.85 -10.31
C ARG A 193 -23.53 4.14 -9.11
N LEU A 194 -23.50 3.24 -8.12
CA LEU A 194 -22.50 3.31 -7.06
C LEU A 194 -21.12 3.00 -7.65
N SER A 195 -20.32 4.05 -7.82
CA SER A 195 -18.96 4.02 -8.38
C SER A 195 -18.13 5.13 -7.73
N SER A 196 -16.81 4.98 -7.72
CA SER A 196 -15.93 6.01 -7.17
C SER A 196 -16.13 7.36 -7.86
N GLU A 197 -16.31 7.37 -9.18
CA GLU A 197 -16.49 8.59 -9.98
C GLU A 197 -17.77 9.33 -9.57
N ASN A 198 -18.92 8.65 -9.55
CA ASN A 198 -20.18 9.27 -9.15
C ASN A 198 -20.20 9.70 -7.67
N LEU A 199 -19.52 8.95 -6.78
CA LEU A 199 -19.41 9.35 -5.37
C LEU A 199 -18.55 10.60 -5.21
N LEU A 200 -17.46 10.74 -5.97
CA LEU A 200 -16.64 11.94 -5.98
C LEU A 200 -17.41 13.16 -6.48
N ASP A 201 -18.26 13.01 -7.49
CA ASP A 201 -19.09 14.13 -7.99
C ASP A 201 -19.98 14.71 -6.88
N SER A 202 -20.50 13.87 -5.98
CA SER A 202 -21.39 14.29 -4.90
C SER A 202 -20.68 14.61 -3.58
N PHE A 203 -19.61 13.90 -3.24
CA PHE A 203 -18.95 13.92 -1.93
C PHE A 203 -17.45 14.27 -1.98
N SER A 204 -16.97 14.86 -3.07
CA SER A 204 -15.60 15.39 -3.15
C SER A 204 -15.38 16.60 -2.24
N SER A 205 -14.12 16.86 -1.92
CA SER A 205 -13.63 18.09 -1.28
C SER A 205 -14.12 19.38 -1.96
N SER A 206 -14.50 19.31 -3.25
CA SER A 206 -15.01 20.45 -4.01
C SER A 206 -16.51 20.67 -3.88
N SER A 207 -17.26 19.63 -3.49
CA SER A 207 -18.72 19.61 -3.46
C SER A 207 -19.29 20.53 -2.38
N LYS A 208 -20.49 21.06 -2.63
CA LYS A 208 -21.18 21.97 -1.71
C LYS A 208 -21.52 21.27 -0.39
N ILE A 209 -22.15 20.09 -0.47
CA ILE A 209 -22.56 19.28 0.68
C ILE A 209 -21.35 18.98 1.57
N THR A 210 -20.23 18.59 0.97
CA THR A 210 -18.99 18.25 1.69
C THR A 210 -18.41 19.46 2.41
N LYS A 211 -18.26 20.61 1.73
CA LYS A 211 -17.74 21.83 2.34
C LYS A 211 -18.60 22.30 3.50
N GLU A 212 -19.91 22.40 3.29
CA GLU A 212 -20.85 22.86 4.32
C GLU A 212 -20.86 21.92 5.53
N SER A 213 -20.89 20.60 5.31
CA SER A 213 -20.85 19.61 6.39
C SER A 213 -19.55 19.66 7.19
N ILE A 214 -18.40 19.73 6.52
CA ILE A 214 -17.08 19.77 7.18
C ILE A 214 -16.90 21.06 7.97
N THR A 215 -17.29 22.21 7.41
CA THR A 215 -17.25 23.49 8.13
C THR A 215 -18.18 23.46 9.35
N TYR A 216 -19.39 22.92 9.21
CA TYR A 216 -20.33 22.76 10.33
C TYR A 216 -19.75 21.87 11.44
N LEU A 217 -19.27 20.67 11.10
CA LEU A 217 -18.68 19.74 12.07
C LEU A 217 -17.45 20.33 12.77
N TYR A 218 -16.63 21.12 12.07
CA TYR A 218 -15.48 21.79 12.68
C TYR A 218 -15.89 22.82 13.73
N ASN A 219 -16.90 23.64 13.44
CA ASN A 219 -17.43 24.59 14.42
C ASN A 219 -18.10 23.87 15.60
N LEU A 220 -18.90 22.83 15.31
CA LEU A 220 -19.56 22.01 16.33
C LEU A 220 -18.55 21.38 17.29
N LEU A 221 -17.42 20.87 16.77
CA LEU A 221 -16.34 20.33 17.59
C LEU A 221 -15.74 21.40 18.50
N ASN A 222 -15.39 22.56 17.95
CA ASN A 222 -14.76 23.65 18.71
C ASN A 222 -15.65 24.17 19.85
N ASP A 223 -16.97 24.23 19.63
CA ASP A 223 -17.94 24.69 20.62
C ASP A 223 -18.14 23.68 21.76
N ASN A 224 -18.04 22.37 21.45
CA ASN A 224 -18.32 21.31 22.40
C ASN A 224 -17.08 20.72 23.08
N ILE A 225 -15.90 20.75 22.47
CA ILE A 225 -14.69 20.08 22.98
C ILE A 225 -14.25 20.60 24.35
N LYS A 226 -14.54 21.88 24.66
CA LYS A 226 -14.21 22.51 25.95
C LYS A 226 -15.27 22.26 27.03
N THR A 227 -16.51 21.97 26.64
CA THR A 227 -17.67 21.95 27.54
C THR A 227 -18.26 20.54 27.74
N ASN A 228 -17.96 19.61 26.84
CA ASN A 228 -18.45 18.23 26.86
C ASN A 228 -17.30 17.25 27.09
N THR A 229 -17.22 16.72 28.31
CA THR A 229 -16.15 15.80 28.73
C THR A 229 -16.07 14.54 27.87
N ARG A 230 -17.19 14.02 27.36
CA ARG A 230 -17.19 12.82 26.50
C ARG A 230 -16.55 13.09 25.15
N ILE A 231 -16.93 14.19 24.51
CA ILE A 231 -16.36 14.62 23.21
C ILE A 231 -14.86 14.86 23.36
N LYS A 232 -14.46 15.56 24.42
CA LYS A 232 -13.05 15.79 24.76
C LYS A 232 -12.29 14.47 24.89
N THR A 233 -12.83 13.53 25.65
CA THR A 233 -12.20 12.22 25.91
C THR A 233 -12.02 11.41 24.62
N LEU A 234 -13.03 11.38 23.74
CA LEU A 234 -12.93 10.70 22.43
C LEU A 234 -11.88 11.33 21.52
N PHE A 235 -11.85 12.67 21.45
CA PHE A 235 -10.85 13.39 20.66
C PHE A 235 -9.44 13.16 21.18
N GLU A 236 -9.22 13.27 22.50
CA GLU A 236 -7.89 13.10 23.09
C GLU A 236 -7.39 11.66 22.96
N GLU A 237 -8.26 10.65 23.08
CA GLU A 237 -7.88 9.26 22.87
C GLU A 237 -7.57 8.95 21.39
N TRP A 238 -8.37 9.47 20.45
CA TRP A 238 -8.02 9.41 19.03
C TRP A 238 -6.69 10.09 18.76
N ASN A 239 -6.46 11.27 19.35
CA ASN A 239 -5.25 12.06 19.15
C ASN A 239 -4.01 11.37 19.74
N ARG A 240 -4.17 10.63 20.84
CA ARG A 240 -3.12 9.78 21.43
C ARG A 240 -2.74 8.67 20.45
N ILE A 241 -3.70 7.91 19.95
CA ILE A 241 -3.45 6.82 18.98
C ILE A 241 -2.84 7.39 17.69
N PHE A 242 -3.35 8.52 17.21
CA PHE A 242 -2.80 9.23 16.05
C PHE A 242 -1.35 9.67 16.30
N GLY A 243 -1.05 10.23 17.48
CA GLY A 243 0.29 10.63 17.89
C GLY A 243 1.25 9.44 18.04
N ASP A 244 0.75 8.30 18.52
CA ASP A 244 1.51 7.06 18.59
C ASP A 244 1.92 6.61 17.17
N ILE A 245 1.01 6.64 16.20
CA ILE A 245 1.31 6.21 14.82
C ILE A 245 2.21 7.22 14.08
N TYR A 246 1.87 8.50 14.10
CA TYR A 246 2.43 9.51 13.19
C TYR A 246 3.37 10.54 13.86
N GLY A 247 3.47 10.55 15.19
CA GLY A 247 4.34 11.43 15.95
C GLY A 247 3.68 12.69 16.53
N GLU A 248 4.42 13.34 17.43
CA GLU A 248 3.97 14.55 18.12
C GLU A 248 4.34 15.85 17.39
N GLU A 249 5.34 15.82 16.51
CA GLU A 249 5.86 17.02 15.83
C GLU A 249 4.86 17.60 14.81
N GLU A 250 4.15 18.67 15.19
CA GLU A 250 3.18 19.38 14.33
C GLU A 250 3.80 20.12 13.14
N THR A 251 5.12 20.30 13.11
CA THR A 251 5.84 21.14 12.15
C THR A 251 5.76 20.64 10.70
N ASP A 252 5.66 19.34 10.47
CA ASP A 252 5.50 18.78 9.11
C ASP A 252 4.04 18.82 8.65
N PHE A 253 3.10 18.64 9.56
CA PHE A 253 1.67 18.72 9.29
C PHE A 253 1.24 20.16 8.98
N THR A 254 1.70 21.13 9.77
CA THR A 254 1.34 22.57 9.66
C THR A 254 1.67 23.19 8.30
N LYS A 255 2.56 22.58 7.51
CA LYS A 255 2.83 22.97 6.12
C LYS A 255 1.61 22.85 5.20
N TYR A 256 0.63 22.03 5.57
CA TYR A 256 -0.58 21.76 4.79
C TYR A 256 -1.82 22.54 5.29
N THR A 257 -1.68 23.36 6.33
CA THR A 257 -2.76 24.18 6.89
C THR A 257 -3.37 25.10 5.82
N ASP A 258 -2.55 25.82 5.06
CA ASP A 258 -3.02 26.72 4.00
C ASP A 258 -3.79 25.97 2.88
N ALA A 259 -3.38 24.75 2.58
CA ALA A 259 -4.05 23.92 1.59
C ALA A 259 -5.45 23.52 2.07
N LEU A 260 -5.57 23.09 3.33
CA LEU A 260 -6.86 22.74 3.94
C LEU A 260 -7.79 23.94 4.08
N ILE A 261 -7.25 25.10 4.51
CA ILE A 261 -7.99 26.37 4.56
C ILE A 261 -8.58 26.70 3.19
N LYS A 262 -7.77 26.57 2.12
CA LYS A 262 -8.22 26.85 0.77
C LYS A 262 -9.26 25.85 0.25
N MET A 263 -9.11 24.56 0.58
CA MET A 263 -10.04 23.51 0.13
C MET A 263 -11.44 23.68 0.73
N TYR A 264 -11.52 23.97 2.03
CA TYR A 264 -12.78 23.97 2.77
C TYR A 264 -13.25 25.35 3.23
N SER A 265 -12.55 26.42 2.82
CA SER A 265 -12.84 27.81 3.21
C SER A 265 -12.85 28.03 4.73
N PHE A 266 -11.95 27.36 5.46
CA PHE A 266 -11.85 27.51 6.91
C PHE A 266 -11.31 28.90 7.34
N PRO A 267 -11.45 29.28 8.62
CA PRO A 267 -10.77 30.44 9.18
C PRO A 267 -9.24 30.34 9.03
N LYS A 268 -8.53 31.48 9.02
CA LYS A 268 -7.06 31.52 8.83
C LYS A 268 -6.26 30.74 9.88
N ASN A 269 -6.82 30.54 11.07
CA ASN A 269 -6.18 29.82 12.17
C ASN A 269 -6.97 28.55 12.46
N ILE A 270 -6.61 27.43 11.82
CA ILE A 270 -7.17 26.11 12.12
C ILE A 270 -6.17 25.24 12.86
N GLU A 271 -6.70 24.38 13.73
CA GLU A 271 -5.92 23.32 14.38
C GLU A 271 -5.94 22.07 13.50
N ILE A 272 -4.76 21.64 13.01
CA ILE A 272 -4.69 20.59 12.00
C ILE A 272 -5.20 19.23 12.48
N ARG A 273 -4.93 18.86 13.74
CA ARG A 273 -5.41 17.61 14.36
C ARG A 273 -6.93 17.60 14.47
N SER A 274 -7.52 18.71 14.92
CA SER A 274 -8.97 18.93 14.97
C SER A 274 -9.60 18.86 13.58
N THR A 275 -8.97 19.47 12.57
CA THR A 275 -9.42 19.38 11.17
C THR A 275 -9.35 17.94 10.64
N LEU A 276 -8.25 17.22 10.86
CA LEU A 276 -8.12 15.82 10.42
C LEU A 276 -9.16 14.92 11.07
N PHE A 277 -9.41 15.09 12.38
CA PHE A 277 -10.45 14.38 13.09
C PHE A 277 -11.83 14.62 12.47
N VAL A 278 -12.15 15.88 12.14
CA VAL A 278 -13.42 16.25 11.48
C VAL A 278 -13.54 15.66 10.07
N LEU A 279 -12.47 15.68 9.27
CA LEU A 279 -12.48 15.07 7.93
C LEU A 279 -12.75 13.56 8.01
N GLN A 280 -12.13 12.87 8.96
CA GLN A 280 -12.36 11.45 9.22
C GLN A 280 -13.77 11.19 9.77
N THR A 281 -14.29 12.07 10.65
CA THR A 281 -15.68 12.02 11.12
C THR A 281 -16.66 12.13 9.96
N TYR A 282 -16.49 13.13 9.09
CA TYR A 282 -17.34 13.32 7.91
C TYR A 282 -17.34 12.08 7.03
N TYR A 283 -16.16 11.53 6.72
CA TYR A 283 -16.05 10.32 5.92
C TYR A 283 -16.71 9.11 6.59
N SER A 284 -16.57 8.95 7.91
CA SER A 284 -17.27 7.91 8.70
C SER A 284 -18.79 8.04 8.59
N ILE A 285 -19.33 9.27 8.68
CA ILE A 285 -20.76 9.55 8.53
C ILE A 285 -21.25 9.12 7.14
N VAL A 286 -20.55 9.53 6.08
CA VAL A 286 -20.90 9.16 4.70
C VAL A 286 -20.90 7.64 4.52
N ILE A 287 -19.88 6.94 5.04
CA ILE A 287 -19.79 5.47 4.98
C ILE A 287 -20.96 4.81 5.72
N LYS A 288 -21.22 5.20 6.98
CA LYS A 288 -22.28 4.58 7.80
C LYS A 288 -23.66 4.83 7.20
N LEU A 289 -23.91 6.03 6.68
CA LEU A 289 -25.16 6.37 6.01
C LEU A 289 -25.30 5.65 4.66
N LEU A 290 -24.21 5.41 3.93
CA LEU A 290 -24.22 4.60 2.71
C LEU A 290 -24.64 3.15 3.01
N ILE A 291 -24.04 2.54 4.04
CA ILE A 291 -24.40 1.17 4.47
C ILE A 291 -25.82 1.12 5.04
N HIS A 292 -26.24 2.13 5.79
CA HIS A 292 -27.63 2.26 6.24
C HIS A 292 -28.59 2.33 5.04
N ASN A 293 -28.30 3.17 4.04
CA ASN A 293 -29.12 3.28 2.83
C ASN A 293 -29.19 1.97 2.04
N LEU A 294 -28.07 1.24 1.94
CA LEU A 294 -28.01 -0.10 1.36
C LEU A 294 -28.95 -1.06 2.11
N LEU A 295 -28.81 -1.16 3.43
CA LEU A 295 -29.57 -2.13 4.24
C LEU A 295 -31.06 -1.81 4.30
N GLU A 296 -31.44 -0.53 4.39
CA GLU A 296 -32.83 -0.10 4.24
C GLU A 296 -33.38 -0.47 2.86
N SER A 297 -32.62 -0.21 1.80
CA SER A 297 -33.04 -0.50 0.43
C SER A 297 -33.19 -2.00 0.17
N LEU A 298 -32.36 -2.83 0.80
CA LEU A 298 -32.49 -4.28 0.75
C LEU A 298 -33.64 -4.80 1.61
N THR A 299 -33.89 -4.21 2.78
CA THR A 299 -34.96 -4.66 3.69
C THR A 299 -36.32 -4.28 3.12
N ASN A 300 -36.48 -3.04 2.67
CA ASN A 300 -37.72 -2.50 2.13
C ASN A 300 -37.50 -1.82 0.76
N PRO A 301 -37.32 -2.59 -0.33
CA PRO A 301 -37.13 -2.04 -1.67
C PRO A 301 -38.27 -1.09 -2.10
N ALA A 302 -39.47 -1.34 -1.60
CA ALA A 302 -40.67 -0.55 -1.81
C ALA A 302 -40.59 0.90 -1.30
N GLN A 303 -39.85 1.16 -0.23
CA GLN A 303 -39.89 2.43 0.48
C GLN A 303 -38.75 3.36 0.00
N SER A 304 -39.05 4.64 -0.24
CA SER A 304 -38.01 5.65 -0.44
C SER A 304 -37.37 6.00 0.90
N VAL A 305 -36.05 6.09 0.96
CA VAL A 305 -35.30 6.47 2.18
C VAL A 305 -35.49 7.95 2.55
N LYS A 306 -36.29 8.71 1.78
CA LYS A 306 -36.61 10.15 1.96
C LYS A 306 -37.27 10.55 3.30
N LYS A 307 -37.29 9.70 4.32
CA LYS A 307 -37.73 10.10 5.65
C LYS A 307 -36.60 10.90 6.30
N SER A 308 -36.85 12.17 6.61
CA SER A 308 -35.95 12.96 7.45
C SER A 308 -35.70 12.20 8.75
N ILE A 309 -34.44 11.93 9.07
CA ILE A 309 -34.09 11.27 10.33
C ILE A 309 -34.12 12.34 11.42
N HIS A 310 -34.76 12.04 12.54
CA HIS A 310 -34.73 12.91 13.72
C HIS A 310 -33.50 12.59 14.60
N SER A 311 -33.07 13.53 15.44
CA SER A 311 -31.86 13.37 16.28
C SER A 311 -31.85 12.08 17.12
N ASN A 312 -32.99 11.67 17.69
CA ASN A 312 -33.10 10.41 18.45
C ASN A 312 -32.94 9.16 17.56
N GLU A 313 -33.50 9.17 16.35
CA GLU A 313 -33.35 8.08 15.37
C GLU A 313 -31.88 8.00 14.90
N LEU A 314 -31.22 9.14 14.66
CA LEU A 314 -29.79 9.20 14.33
C LEU A 314 -28.93 8.65 15.46
N THR A 315 -29.21 9.08 16.69
CA THR A 315 -28.47 8.63 17.87
C THR A 315 -28.64 7.12 18.04
N SER A 316 -29.87 6.59 17.89
CA SER A 316 -30.13 5.15 17.91
C SER A 316 -29.33 4.43 16.82
N LEU A 317 -29.34 4.93 15.58
CA LEU A 317 -28.57 4.34 14.48
C LEU A 317 -27.07 4.31 14.75
N PHE A 318 -26.45 5.44 15.13
CA PHE A 318 -24.99 5.51 15.29
C PHE A 318 -24.49 4.86 16.60
N SER A 319 -25.37 4.65 17.58
CA SER A 319 -25.03 3.97 18.84
C SER A 319 -25.33 2.46 18.86
N GLY A 320 -25.94 1.92 17.81
CA GLY A 320 -26.27 0.48 17.72
C GLY A 320 -27.58 0.12 18.43
N GLY A 321 -28.54 1.03 18.45
CA GLY A 321 -29.86 0.82 19.02
C GLY A 321 -30.65 -0.31 18.34
N ARG A 322 -31.47 -1.00 19.14
CA ARG A 322 -32.27 -2.18 18.75
C ARG A 322 -33.38 -1.89 17.72
N ASP A 323 -33.61 -0.63 17.37
CA ASP A 323 -34.62 -0.25 16.37
C ASP A 323 -34.15 -0.50 14.93
N THR A 324 -32.87 -0.80 14.73
CA THR A 324 -32.33 -1.18 13.42
C THR A 324 -32.40 -2.70 13.26
N ASN A 325 -33.23 -3.19 12.33
CA ASN A 325 -33.38 -4.63 12.02
C ASN A 325 -32.16 -5.20 11.25
N TYR A 326 -30.94 -4.73 11.54
CA TYR A 326 -29.74 -5.15 10.82
C TYR A 326 -29.07 -6.31 11.53
N ASN A 327 -28.81 -7.39 10.80
CA ASN A 327 -28.12 -8.57 11.33
C ASN A 327 -26.60 -8.35 11.51
N ILE A 328 -26.14 -7.15 11.89
CA ILE A 328 -24.72 -6.81 12.11
C ILE A 328 -24.52 -6.20 13.50
N LYS A 329 -23.69 -6.84 14.33
CA LYS A 329 -23.43 -6.43 15.73
C LYS A 329 -22.42 -5.30 15.91
N ASN A 330 -21.43 -5.16 15.04
CA ASN A 330 -20.20 -4.40 15.32
C ASN A 330 -19.81 -3.36 14.26
N PHE A 331 -20.80 -2.76 13.59
CA PHE A 331 -20.59 -1.70 12.60
C PHE A 331 -21.17 -0.35 13.06
N PHE A 332 -22.44 -0.37 13.48
CA PHE A 332 -23.12 0.76 14.08
C PHE A 332 -22.87 0.76 15.61
N GLU A 333 -21.66 1.16 16.02
CA GLU A 333 -21.28 1.28 17.44
C GLU A 333 -20.70 2.69 17.70
N THR A 334 -20.86 3.20 18.92
CA THR A 334 -20.25 4.47 19.35
C THR A 334 -18.74 4.29 19.55
N HIS A 335 -17.94 4.88 18.67
CA HIS A 335 -16.48 4.91 18.75
C HIS A 335 -15.98 6.37 18.75
N PHE A 336 -14.85 6.67 18.10
CA PHE A 336 -14.27 8.01 18.09
C PHE A 336 -15.10 9.00 17.26
N PHE A 337 -15.55 8.57 16.08
CA PHE A 337 -16.13 9.47 15.09
C PHE A 337 -17.62 9.74 15.31
N GLU A 338 -18.23 9.09 16.30
CA GLU A 338 -19.63 9.27 16.71
C GLU A 338 -19.81 10.43 17.69
N TRP A 339 -18.75 11.18 18.02
CA TRP A 339 -18.78 12.28 18.99
C TRP A 339 -19.88 13.33 18.70
N PHE A 340 -20.24 13.54 17.43
CA PHE A 340 -21.22 14.55 17.03
C PHE A 340 -22.63 14.27 17.56
N ILE A 341 -23.00 12.99 17.81
CA ILE A 341 -24.31 12.64 18.41
C ILE A 341 -24.37 13.01 19.90
N LEU A 342 -23.23 13.32 20.52
CA LEU A 342 -23.13 13.74 21.92
C LEU A 342 -23.20 15.26 22.07
N ALA A 343 -23.23 16.03 20.98
CA ALA A 343 -23.30 17.48 21.00
C ALA A 343 -24.71 17.97 21.41
N LYS A 344 -24.79 19.08 22.14
CA LYS A 344 -26.07 19.59 22.69
C LYS A 344 -26.99 20.21 21.64
N ASP A 345 -26.40 20.86 20.64
CA ASP A 345 -27.12 21.64 19.60
C ASP A 345 -26.84 21.07 18.20
N LEU A 346 -27.03 19.76 18.04
CA LEU A 346 -26.82 19.09 16.76
C LEU A 346 -27.95 19.45 15.77
N GLU A 347 -27.58 20.12 14.68
CA GLU A 347 -28.45 20.41 13.55
C GLU A 347 -28.50 19.21 12.61
N MET A 348 -29.70 18.90 12.10
CA MET A 348 -29.91 17.71 11.29
C MET A 348 -29.80 17.93 9.77
N ASP A 349 -29.68 19.19 9.33
CA ASP A 349 -29.73 19.54 7.91
C ASP A 349 -28.60 18.87 7.12
N PHE A 350 -27.36 18.92 7.62
CA PHE A 350 -26.22 18.29 6.93
C PHE A 350 -26.37 16.76 6.82
N ILE A 351 -26.94 16.10 7.83
CA ILE A 351 -27.21 14.65 7.78
C ILE A 351 -28.30 14.35 6.76
N ASN A 352 -29.39 15.12 6.78
CA ASN A 352 -30.50 14.94 5.85
C ASN A 352 -30.09 15.23 4.40
N ASP A 353 -29.18 16.19 4.17
CA ASP A 353 -28.60 16.48 2.87
C ASP A 353 -27.76 15.30 2.35
N ILE A 354 -26.91 14.71 3.21
CA ILE A 354 -26.13 13.51 2.87
C ILE A 354 -27.06 12.33 2.55
N ILE A 355 -28.09 12.08 3.38
CA ILE A 355 -29.07 11.01 3.13
C ILE A 355 -29.82 11.22 1.81
N THR A 356 -30.25 12.46 1.56
CA THR A 356 -30.98 12.82 0.34
C THR A 356 -30.12 12.60 -0.90
N GLU A 357 -28.86 13.00 -0.85
CA GLU A 357 -27.93 12.79 -1.96
C GLU A 357 -27.59 11.30 -2.12
N LEU A 358 -27.38 10.54 -1.04
CA LEU A 358 -27.16 9.09 -1.07
C LEU A 358 -28.37 8.33 -1.66
N ASP A 359 -29.60 8.78 -1.44
CA ASP A 359 -30.80 8.17 -2.03
C ASP A 359 -30.86 8.33 -3.57
N THR A 360 -30.05 9.23 -4.15
CA THR A 360 -29.90 9.32 -5.62
C THR A 360 -29.04 8.20 -6.20
N PHE A 361 -28.30 7.46 -5.36
CA PHE A 361 -27.44 6.35 -5.76
C PHE A 361 -28.18 5.02 -5.68
N GLU A 362 -27.84 4.11 -6.59
CA GLU A 362 -28.24 2.71 -6.53
C GLU A 362 -27.26 1.95 -5.64
N THR A 363 -27.49 2.02 -4.33
CA THR A 363 -26.65 1.40 -3.32
C THR A 363 -26.71 -0.13 -3.38
N THR A 364 -27.82 -0.72 -3.85
CA THR A 364 -27.98 -2.18 -3.94
C THR A 364 -27.28 -2.80 -5.14
N ALA A 365 -26.53 -2.01 -5.93
CA ALA A 365 -25.72 -2.50 -7.04
C ALA A 365 -24.77 -3.64 -6.62
N SER A 366 -24.29 -3.69 -5.38
CA SER A 366 -23.48 -4.80 -4.85
C SER A 366 -24.21 -6.14 -4.83
N VAL A 367 -25.54 -6.14 -4.74
CA VAL A 367 -26.38 -7.35 -4.74
C VAL A 367 -26.82 -7.71 -6.15
N ILE A 368 -27.10 -6.71 -6.98
CA ILE A 368 -27.66 -6.88 -8.31
C ILE A 368 -26.57 -7.14 -9.36
N LYS A 369 -25.44 -6.44 -9.24
CA LYS A 369 -24.27 -6.47 -10.14
C LYS A 369 -22.98 -6.48 -9.30
N PRO A 370 -22.70 -7.56 -8.54
CA PRO A 370 -21.56 -7.63 -7.63
C PRO A 370 -20.21 -7.39 -8.32
N GLU A 371 -20.07 -7.76 -9.59
CA GLU A 371 -18.84 -7.56 -10.38
C GLU A 371 -18.52 -6.08 -10.65
N VAL A 372 -19.50 -5.21 -10.51
CA VAL A 372 -19.42 -3.78 -10.82
C VAL A 372 -18.92 -2.95 -9.63
N VAL A 373 -18.98 -3.50 -8.41
CA VAL A 373 -18.65 -2.79 -7.16
C VAL A 373 -17.18 -2.98 -6.81
N GLY A 374 -16.34 -2.01 -7.16
CA GLY A 374 -14.94 -1.91 -6.69
C GLY A 374 -14.82 -1.28 -5.29
N ASP A 375 -13.61 -0.93 -4.86
CA ASP A 375 -13.39 -0.11 -3.65
C ASP A 375 -13.83 1.34 -3.94
N VAL A 376 -15.15 1.55 -3.91
CA VAL A 376 -15.79 2.83 -4.28
C VAL A 376 -15.42 3.96 -3.31
N LEU A 377 -15.06 3.61 -2.07
CA LEU A 377 -14.85 4.53 -0.95
C LEU A 377 -13.44 5.12 -0.91
N LYS A 378 -12.44 4.33 -1.31
CA LYS A 378 -11.02 4.70 -1.39
C LYS A 378 -10.73 6.05 -2.06
N LYS A 379 -11.30 6.29 -3.26
CA LYS A 379 -11.05 7.54 -3.98
C LYS A 379 -11.67 8.75 -3.28
N VAL A 380 -12.82 8.57 -2.61
CA VAL A 380 -13.49 9.64 -1.84
C VAL A 380 -12.58 10.11 -0.71
N TYR A 381 -12.05 9.19 0.09
CA TYR A 381 -11.10 9.55 1.15
C TYR A 381 -9.83 10.23 0.63
N ALA A 382 -9.28 9.70 -0.47
CA ALA A 382 -8.07 10.25 -1.11
C ALA A 382 -8.25 11.71 -1.60
N ASP A 383 -9.48 12.10 -1.92
CA ASP A 383 -9.84 13.46 -2.35
C ASP A 383 -10.05 14.41 -1.17
N LEU A 384 -10.54 13.91 -0.03
CA LEU A 384 -10.78 14.74 1.16
C LEU A 384 -9.49 15.29 1.80
N ILE A 385 -8.35 14.61 1.60
CA ILE A 385 -7.08 14.96 2.24
C ILE A 385 -6.02 15.32 1.17
N PRO A 386 -5.33 16.47 1.30
CA PRO A 386 -4.25 16.85 0.40
C PRO A 386 -3.21 15.74 0.20
N ARG A 387 -2.75 15.56 -1.05
CA ARG A 387 -1.81 14.48 -1.40
C ARG A 387 -0.54 14.46 -0.54
N GLY A 388 0.06 15.62 -0.29
CA GLY A 388 1.27 15.70 0.53
C GLY A 388 1.02 15.33 2.01
N LEU A 389 -0.19 15.59 2.50
CA LEU A 389 -0.62 15.20 3.85
C LEU A 389 -0.89 13.69 3.92
N ARG A 390 -1.53 13.10 2.90
CA ARG A 390 -1.66 11.62 2.79
C ARG A 390 -0.32 10.91 2.74
N HIS A 391 0.67 11.49 2.07
CA HIS A 391 2.04 10.97 2.03
C HIS A 391 2.68 10.90 3.42
N LEU A 392 2.43 11.90 4.28
CA LEU A 392 2.89 11.89 5.67
C LEU A 392 2.17 10.83 6.52
N LEU A 393 0.90 10.55 6.23
CA LEU A 393 0.14 9.48 6.85
C LEU A 393 0.56 8.08 6.36
N GLY A 394 1.45 7.97 5.36
CA GLY A 394 1.90 6.68 4.83
C GLY A 394 0.79 5.87 4.15
N GLU A 395 -0.36 6.48 3.86
CA GLU A 395 -1.54 5.81 3.31
C GLU A 395 -1.43 5.70 1.79
N TYR A 396 -0.68 4.70 1.31
CA TYR A 396 -0.66 4.33 -0.10
C TYR A 396 -1.62 3.19 -0.36
N TYR A 397 -2.45 3.43 -1.34
CA TYR A 397 -3.38 2.45 -1.81
C TYR A 397 -2.72 1.46 -2.78
N THR A 398 -2.89 0.17 -2.50
CA THR A 398 -2.46 -0.92 -3.40
C THR A 398 -3.35 -0.92 -4.66
N PRO A 399 -2.76 -1.00 -5.87
CA PRO A 399 -3.51 -1.26 -7.10
C PRO A 399 -4.26 -2.59 -7.05
N ASP A 400 -5.47 -2.65 -7.60
CA ASP A 400 -6.34 -3.83 -7.55
C ASP A 400 -5.68 -5.04 -8.23
N TRP A 401 -5.01 -4.85 -9.37
CA TRP A 401 -4.26 -5.93 -10.04
C TRP A 401 -3.09 -6.46 -9.20
N LEU A 402 -2.47 -5.63 -8.35
CA LEU A 402 -1.38 -6.06 -7.48
C LEU A 402 -1.91 -6.83 -6.27
N VAL A 403 -3.10 -6.48 -5.79
CA VAL A 403 -3.84 -7.25 -4.77
C VAL A 403 -4.12 -8.65 -5.30
N ASP A 404 -4.76 -8.77 -6.47
CA ASP A 404 -5.05 -10.07 -7.09
C ASP A 404 -3.79 -10.87 -7.40
N PHE A 405 -2.74 -10.22 -7.90
CA PHE A 405 -1.44 -10.87 -8.12
C PHE A 405 -0.90 -11.47 -6.82
N THR A 406 -0.94 -10.71 -5.73
CA THR A 406 -0.40 -11.13 -4.43
C THR A 406 -1.22 -12.27 -3.82
N ILE A 407 -2.55 -12.24 -3.98
CA ILE A 407 -3.46 -13.34 -3.59
C ILE A 407 -3.18 -14.60 -4.43
N GLU A 408 -3.01 -14.48 -5.75
CA GLU A 408 -2.65 -15.63 -6.61
C GLU A 408 -1.34 -16.27 -6.13
N LYS A 409 -0.36 -15.47 -5.72
CA LYS A 409 0.95 -15.96 -5.24
C LYS A 409 0.92 -16.54 -3.83
N SER A 410 -0.08 -16.23 -3.01
CA SER A 410 -0.23 -16.80 -1.67
C SER A 410 -0.65 -18.27 -1.69
N ARG A 411 -0.97 -18.83 -2.87
CA ARG A 411 -1.49 -20.19 -3.06
C ARG A 411 -2.79 -20.43 -2.29
N TYR A 412 -3.54 -19.36 -2.01
CA TYR A 412 -4.86 -19.47 -1.45
C TYR A 412 -5.74 -20.34 -2.35
N ASP A 413 -6.16 -21.49 -1.82
CA ASP A 413 -6.91 -22.50 -2.56
C ASP A 413 -8.41 -22.19 -2.62
N ILE A 414 -8.85 -21.14 -1.93
CA ILE A 414 -10.26 -20.76 -1.76
C ILE A 414 -11.05 -21.96 -1.19
N GLY A 415 -10.44 -22.72 -0.27
CA GLY A 415 -11.07 -23.84 0.44
C GLY A 415 -12.13 -23.35 1.44
N LEU A 416 -13.09 -24.21 1.78
CA LEU A 416 -14.19 -23.85 2.71
C LEU A 416 -13.68 -23.51 4.11
N ASP A 417 -12.66 -24.21 4.59
CA ASP A 417 -12.07 -24.06 5.93
C ASP A 417 -10.70 -23.34 5.91
N THR A 418 -10.23 -22.87 4.75
CA THR A 418 -8.94 -22.18 4.62
C THR A 418 -9.05 -20.81 5.27
N THR A 419 -8.26 -20.60 6.33
CA THR A 419 -8.25 -19.35 7.11
C THR A 419 -7.20 -18.37 6.58
N ILE A 420 -7.59 -17.10 6.47
CA ILE A 420 -6.74 -16.03 5.93
C ILE A 420 -6.80 -14.76 6.78
N LEU A 421 -5.63 -14.11 6.93
CA LEU A 421 -5.47 -12.85 7.66
C LEU A 421 -4.77 -11.80 6.79
N ASP A 422 -5.27 -10.57 6.84
CA ASP A 422 -4.51 -9.37 6.51
C ASP A 422 -4.20 -8.55 7.79
N PRO A 423 -2.94 -8.52 8.27
CA PRO A 423 -2.59 -7.92 9.56
C PRO A 423 -2.45 -6.39 9.52
N THR A 424 -2.59 -5.78 8.34
CA THR A 424 -2.53 -4.33 8.10
C THR A 424 -3.47 -3.97 6.95
N CYS A 425 -4.76 -4.28 7.13
CA CYS A 425 -5.70 -4.42 6.02
C CYS A 425 -6.12 -3.11 5.36
N GLY A 426 -5.81 -1.95 5.96
CA GLY A 426 -6.21 -0.65 5.45
C GLY A 426 -7.72 -0.57 5.21
N SER A 427 -8.13 -0.13 4.02
CA SER A 427 -9.54 -0.10 3.59
C SER A 427 -10.12 -1.47 3.19
N GLY A 428 -9.39 -2.56 3.39
CA GLY A 428 -9.87 -3.93 3.18
C GLY A 428 -9.78 -4.43 1.74
N ALA A 429 -8.89 -3.88 0.91
CA ALA A 429 -8.76 -4.26 -0.51
C ALA A 429 -8.52 -5.78 -0.68
N PHE A 430 -7.53 -6.34 0.01
CA PHE A 430 -7.27 -7.79 0.00
C PHE A 430 -8.49 -8.60 0.44
N LEU A 431 -9.11 -8.21 1.56
CA LEU A 431 -10.28 -8.89 2.10
C LEU A 431 -11.42 -8.93 1.08
N THR A 432 -11.72 -7.80 0.43
CA THR A 432 -12.83 -7.72 -0.53
C THR A 432 -12.61 -8.59 -1.77
N HIS A 433 -11.38 -8.63 -2.28
CA HIS A 433 -11.03 -9.49 -3.42
C HIS A 433 -11.15 -10.97 -3.06
N ILE A 434 -10.66 -11.35 -1.88
CA ILE A 434 -10.78 -12.73 -1.37
C ILE A 434 -12.25 -13.11 -1.18
N ILE A 435 -13.07 -12.24 -0.57
CA ILE A 435 -14.51 -12.49 -0.37
C ILE A 435 -15.20 -12.71 -1.71
N LYS A 436 -14.94 -11.86 -2.71
CA LYS A 436 -15.53 -12.02 -4.05
C LYS A 436 -15.15 -13.37 -4.68
N GLN A 437 -13.87 -13.74 -4.64
CA GLN A 437 -13.40 -15.03 -5.16
C GLN A 437 -14.03 -16.22 -4.41
N TYR A 438 -14.18 -16.11 -3.08
CA TYR A 438 -14.83 -17.13 -2.25
C TYR A 438 -16.32 -17.29 -2.61
N ILE A 439 -17.05 -16.17 -2.70
CA ILE A 439 -18.47 -16.16 -3.05
C ILE A 439 -18.67 -16.73 -4.46
N GLU A 440 -17.88 -16.30 -5.45
CA GLU A 440 -18.01 -16.79 -6.82
C GLU A 440 -17.80 -18.31 -6.90
N LYS A 441 -16.82 -18.85 -6.16
CA LYS A 441 -16.53 -20.28 -6.14
C LYS A 441 -17.60 -21.12 -5.44
N HIS A 442 -18.15 -20.65 -4.32
CA HIS A 442 -19.00 -21.46 -3.43
C HIS A 442 -20.50 -21.14 -3.52
N LYS A 443 -20.91 -20.04 -4.17
CA LYS A 443 -22.33 -19.70 -4.42
C LYS A 443 -23.13 -20.83 -5.10
N PRO A 444 -22.58 -21.66 -6.02
CA PRO A 444 -23.32 -22.77 -6.61
C PRO A 444 -23.61 -23.93 -5.64
N THR A 445 -22.85 -24.04 -4.54
CA THR A 445 -22.87 -25.21 -3.64
C THR A 445 -23.42 -24.91 -2.25
N LEU A 446 -23.30 -23.68 -1.77
CA LEU A 446 -23.76 -23.27 -0.44
C LEU A 446 -24.98 -22.36 -0.52
N ASN A 447 -25.83 -22.43 0.50
CA ASN A 447 -26.83 -21.39 0.71
C ASN A 447 -26.16 -20.09 1.21
N GLN A 448 -26.91 -18.99 1.16
CA GLN A 448 -26.40 -17.66 1.49
C GLN A 448 -25.95 -17.51 2.95
N ASN A 449 -26.67 -18.14 3.90
CA ASN A 449 -26.33 -18.06 5.32
C ASN A 449 -24.99 -18.76 5.60
N ASP A 450 -24.82 -20.00 5.11
CA ASP A 450 -23.58 -20.76 5.28
C ASP A 450 -22.40 -20.07 4.60
N LEU A 451 -22.61 -19.49 3.42
CA LEU A 451 -21.59 -18.76 2.69
C LEU A 451 -21.10 -17.54 3.47
N ILE A 452 -22.01 -16.72 4.03
CA ILE A 452 -21.65 -15.55 4.85
C ILE A 452 -20.98 -15.98 6.16
N LEU A 453 -21.49 -17.03 6.82
CA LEU A 453 -20.91 -17.56 8.07
C LEU A 453 -19.48 -18.05 7.85
N ASN A 454 -19.20 -18.80 6.78
CA ASN A 454 -17.84 -19.25 6.50
C ASN A 454 -16.90 -18.08 6.13
N VAL A 455 -17.37 -17.09 5.36
CA VAL A 455 -16.60 -15.88 5.06
C VAL A 455 -16.21 -15.14 6.34
N THR A 456 -17.19 -14.85 7.21
CA THR A 456 -16.98 -14.11 8.47
C THR A 456 -16.14 -14.87 9.49
N LYS A 457 -16.08 -16.20 9.39
CA LYS A 457 -15.21 -17.06 10.20
C LYS A 457 -13.76 -17.08 9.71
N ASN A 458 -13.55 -17.14 8.40
CA ASN A 458 -12.25 -17.49 7.83
C ASN A 458 -11.43 -16.31 7.29
N ILE A 459 -12.07 -15.18 6.95
CA ILE A 459 -11.41 -14.03 6.33
C ILE A 459 -11.36 -12.87 7.32
N VAL A 460 -10.18 -12.61 7.90
CA VAL A 460 -9.98 -11.66 9.01
C VAL A 460 -9.03 -10.53 8.62
N GLY A 461 -9.25 -9.33 9.16
CA GLY A 461 -8.37 -8.17 8.96
C GLY A 461 -8.08 -7.39 10.24
N PHE A 462 -6.86 -6.89 10.38
CA PHE A 462 -6.43 -5.98 11.46
C PHE A 462 -5.91 -4.67 10.87
N ASP A 463 -6.22 -3.57 11.53
CA ASP A 463 -5.56 -2.29 11.25
C ASP A 463 -5.55 -1.42 12.51
N ILE A 464 -4.55 -0.56 12.66
CA ILE A 464 -4.44 0.35 13.81
C ILE A 464 -5.22 1.65 13.57
N ASN A 465 -5.47 2.02 12.31
CA ASN A 465 -6.14 3.26 11.96
C ASN A 465 -7.68 3.10 12.01
N PRO A 466 -8.39 3.81 12.90
CA PRO A 466 -9.84 3.64 13.08
C PRO A 466 -10.65 3.90 11.80
N ILE A 467 -10.25 4.87 10.97
CA ILE A 467 -11.03 5.20 9.76
C ILE A 467 -10.85 4.13 8.67
N ALA A 468 -9.65 3.53 8.60
CA ALA A 468 -9.36 2.42 7.70
C ALA A 468 -10.21 1.20 8.07
N VAL A 469 -10.31 0.86 9.37
CA VAL A 469 -11.16 -0.23 9.88
C VAL A 469 -12.64 -0.03 9.53
N ILE A 470 -13.18 1.18 9.69
CA ILE A 470 -14.58 1.48 9.32
C ILE A 470 -14.79 1.30 7.81
N SER A 471 -13.86 1.80 6.99
CA SER A 471 -13.89 1.63 5.54
C SER A 471 -13.81 0.16 5.14
N ALA A 472 -12.93 -0.62 5.78
CA ALA A 472 -12.78 -2.05 5.56
C ALA A 472 -14.04 -2.83 5.94
N LYS A 473 -14.68 -2.52 7.09
CA LYS A 473 -15.96 -3.14 7.45
C LYS A 473 -17.05 -2.83 6.43
N ALA A 474 -17.15 -1.59 5.96
CA ALA A 474 -18.13 -1.21 4.94
C ALA A 474 -17.89 -1.94 3.61
N ASN A 475 -16.64 -1.97 3.15
CA ASN A 475 -16.23 -2.72 1.96
C ASN A 475 -16.47 -4.23 2.11
N TYR A 476 -16.27 -4.78 3.31
CA TYR A 476 -16.59 -6.17 3.65
C TYR A 476 -18.10 -6.43 3.51
N ILE A 477 -18.95 -5.57 4.09
CA ILE A 477 -20.42 -5.68 3.99
C ILE A 477 -20.87 -5.58 2.53
N LEU A 478 -20.30 -4.65 1.76
CA LEU A 478 -20.58 -4.52 0.32
C LEU A 478 -20.19 -5.79 -0.45
N ALA A 479 -19.07 -6.42 -0.09
CA ALA A 479 -18.61 -7.66 -0.72
C ALA A 479 -19.46 -8.88 -0.35
N LEU A 480 -20.09 -8.91 0.84
CA LEU A 480 -21.00 -10.00 1.25
C LEU A 480 -22.31 -10.03 0.45
N GLY A 481 -22.76 -8.90 -0.10
CA GLY A 481 -24.03 -8.79 -0.82
C GLY A 481 -25.23 -8.64 0.12
N ASP A 482 -26.32 -9.39 -0.13
CA ASP A 482 -27.56 -9.27 0.65
C ASP A 482 -27.45 -10.01 1.99
N ILE A 483 -27.46 -9.26 3.10
CA ILE A 483 -27.34 -9.81 4.45
C ILE A 483 -28.66 -9.71 5.25
N THR A 484 -29.73 -9.20 4.65
CA THR A 484 -30.99 -8.91 5.38
C THR A 484 -31.80 -10.17 5.70
N ARG A 485 -31.44 -11.32 5.13
CA ARG A 485 -32.11 -12.63 5.35
C ARG A 485 -31.36 -13.55 6.30
N LEU A 486 -30.25 -13.09 6.88
CA LEU A 486 -29.51 -13.87 7.88
C LEU A 486 -30.42 -14.22 9.05
N GLU A 487 -30.37 -15.48 9.48
CA GLU A 487 -31.11 -15.95 10.66
C GLU A 487 -30.50 -15.46 11.97
N ASN A 488 -29.18 -15.26 11.97
CA ASN A 488 -28.40 -14.86 13.12
C ASN A 488 -27.58 -13.61 12.80
N GLU A 489 -27.45 -12.74 13.80
CA GLU A 489 -26.58 -11.57 13.72
C GLU A 489 -25.09 -11.97 13.61
N ILE A 490 -24.37 -11.34 12.70
CA ILE A 490 -22.94 -11.57 12.45
C ILE A 490 -22.06 -10.44 13.01
N ASN A 491 -20.80 -10.78 13.28
CA ASN A 491 -19.74 -9.79 13.50
C ASN A 491 -18.89 -9.71 12.22
N ILE A 492 -18.59 -8.49 11.76
CA ILE A 492 -17.63 -8.28 10.67
C ILE A 492 -16.21 -8.45 11.22
N PRO A 493 -15.40 -9.38 10.67
CA PRO A 493 -14.11 -9.77 11.22
C PRO A 493 -12.95 -8.81 10.88
N VAL A 494 -13.18 -7.52 11.11
CA VAL A 494 -12.18 -6.47 10.94
C VAL A 494 -12.03 -5.70 12.26
N TYR A 495 -10.81 -5.64 12.79
CA TYR A 495 -10.54 -5.15 14.14
C TYR A 495 -9.56 -3.99 14.17
N MET A 496 -9.87 -3.02 15.03
CA MET A 496 -8.98 -1.92 15.36
C MET A 496 -7.99 -2.35 16.45
N CYS A 497 -6.77 -2.69 16.04
CA CYS A 497 -5.74 -3.15 16.96
C CYS A 497 -4.34 -2.96 16.37
N ASP A 498 -3.35 -2.87 17.24
CA ASP A 498 -1.95 -3.00 16.84
C ASP A 498 -1.61 -4.49 16.66
N SER A 499 -1.36 -4.92 15.43
CA SER A 499 -1.04 -6.31 15.09
C SER A 499 0.37 -6.74 15.52
N ILE A 500 1.17 -5.84 16.12
CA ILE A 500 2.58 -6.02 16.48
C ILE A 500 2.79 -5.97 17.99
N LEU A 501 2.39 -4.87 18.62
CA LEU A 501 2.63 -4.63 20.05
C LEU A 501 1.79 -5.59 20.91
N VAL A 502 0.49 -5.71 20.63
CA VAL A 502 -0.44 -6.50 21.44
C VAL A 502 0.01 -7.96 21.64
N PRO A 503 0.27 -8.76 20.58
CA PRO A 503 0.67 -10.16 20.76
C PRO A 503 2.04 -10.29 21.46
N THR A 504 2.95 -9.35 21.21
CA THR A 504 4.32 -9.42 21.75
C THR A 504 4.38 -9.02 23.22
N VAL A 505 3.66 -7.95 23.60
CA VAL A 505 3.53 -7.52 25.00
C VAL A 505 2.80 -8.59 25.81
N HIS A 506 1.70 -9.14 25.29
CA HIS A 506 0.99 -10.21 25.97
C HIS A 506 1.85 -11.47 26.13
N ALA A 507 2.61 -11.88 25.09
CA ALA A 507 3.50 -13.02 25.21
C ALA A 507 4.52 -12.87 26.36
N LYS A 508 5.00 -11.65 26.62
CA LYS A 508 5.84 -11.35 27.79
C LYS A 508 5.06 -11.32 29.11
N GLN A 509 3.85 -10.76 29.12
CA GLN A 509 3.01 -10.64 30.32
C GLN A 509 2.39 -11.97 30.78
N LYS A 510 2.19 -12.92 29.86
CA LYS A 510 1.60 -14.25 30.12
C LYS A 510 2.41 -15.09 31.13
N GLU A 511 3.69 -14.75 31.35
CA GLU A 511 4.51 -15.37 32.39
C GLU A 511 4.18 -14.87 33.81
N GLN A 512 3.38 -13.81 33.98
CA GLN A 512 3.19 -13.15 35.28
C GLN A 512 1.73 -12.83 35.68
N LYS A 513 0.78 -12.63 34.74
CA LYS A 513 -0.63 -12.30 35.07
C LYS A 513 -1.63 -12.74 33.98
N HIS A 514 -2.81 -13.24 34.36
CA HIS A 514 -3.91 -13.56 33.42
C HIS A 514 -4.69 -12.32 32.90
N ALA A 515 -4.03 -11.15 32.85
CA ALA A 515 -4.61 -9.88 32.42
C ALA A 515 -3.69 -9.11 31.47
N ILE A 516 -4.27 -8.13 30.79
CA ILE A 516 -3.55 -7.20 29.90
C ILE A 516 -3.79 -5.78 30.36
N GLU A 517 -2.71 -5.02 30.34
CA GLU A 517 -2.73 -3.59 30.63
C GLU A 517 -2.85 -2.79 29.32
N ILE A 518 -3.90 -1.99 29.20
CA ILE A 518 -4.12 -1.07 28.07
C ILE A 518 -4.06 0.37 28.55
N ASN A 519 -3.07 1.11 28.07
CA ASN A 519 -2.91 2.54 28.37
C ASN A 519 -3.89 3.38 27.53
N THR A 520 -4.61 4.28 28.19
CA THR A 520 -5.55 5.23 27.57
C THR A 520 -5.38 6.61 28.18
N ILE A 521 -6.01 7.64 27.61
CA ILE A 521 -6.01 8.99 28.17
C ILE A 521 -6.63 9.07 29.58
N VAL A 522 -7.46 8.09 29.96
CA VAL A 522 -8.07 7.97 31.30
C VAL A 522 -7.33 6.96 32.21
N GLY A 523 -6.05 6.71 31.91
CA GLY A 523 -5.17 5.80 32.64
C GLY A 523 -5.26 4.34 32.17
N SER A 524 -4.47 3.46 32.78
CA SER A 524 -4.36 2.04 32.38
C SER A 524 -5.58 1.21 32.77
N PHE A 525 -6.12 0.42 31.84
CA PHE A 525 -7.11 -0.62 32.13
C PHE A 525 -6.40 -1.96 32.31
N GLU A 526 -6.62 -2.63 33.44
CA GLU A 526 -6.25 -4.04 33.62
C GLU A 526 -7.49 -4.88 33.29
N ILE A 527 -7.39 -5.72 32.27
CA ILE A 527 -8.53 -6.45 31.72
C ILE A 527 -8.22 -7.95 31.75
N PRO A 528 -9.09 -8.77 32.36
CA PRO A 528 -8.89 -10.21 32.39
C PRO A 528 -8.96 -10.79 30.98
N VAL A 529 -8.07 -11.74 30.67
CA VAL A 529 -8.09 -12.46 29.39
C VAL A 529 -8.76 -13.82 29.58
N PHE A 530 -9.79 -14.07 28.77
CA PHE A 530 -10.51 -15.36 28.73
C PHE A 530 -10.00 -16.29 27.63
N GLU A 531 -10.46 -17.55 27.65
CA GLU A 531 -10.02 -18.60 26.71
C GLU A 531 -10.41 -18.32 25.27
N SER A 532 -11.63 -17.82 25.05
CA SER A 532 -12.14 -17.52 23.70
C SER A 532 -12.38 -16.03 23.49
N ARG A 533 -12.49 -15.64 22.23
CA ARG A 533 -12.83 -14.26 21.89
C ARG A 533 -14.27 -13.94 22.22
N GLU A 534 -15.18 -14.88 21.98
CA GLU A 534 -16.60 -14.77 22.28
C GLU A 534 -16.81 -14.45 23.76
N ASP A 535 -16.02 -15.06 24.63
CA ASP A 535 -16.03 -14.84 26.07
C ASP A 535 -15.57 -13.43 26.46
N ASN A 536 -14.47 -12.93 25.87
CA ASN A 536 -14.00 -11.56 26.08
C ASN A 536 -15.01 -10.52 25.56
N ASP A 537 -15.54 -10.75 24.35
CA ASP A 537 -16.57 -9.91 23.73
C ASP A 537 -17.84 -9.89 24.61
N TYR A 538 -18.24 -11.04 25.17
CA TYR A 538 -19.37 -11.15 26.08
C TYR A 538 -19.11 -10.43 27.40
N PHE A 539 -17.95 -10.63 28.03
CA PHE A 539 -17.57 -9.94 29.27
C PHE A 539 -17.63 -8.42 29.12
N LEU A 540 -16.98 -7.85 28.09
CA LEU A 540 -16.93 -6.41 27.85
C LEU A 540 -18.31 -5.83 27.52
N LYS A 541 -19.10 -6.52 26.69
CA LYS A 541 -20.47 -6.07 26.35
C LYS A 541 -21.39 -6.10 27.56
N THR A 542 -21.33 -7.17 28.35
CA THR A 542 -22.17 -7.33 29.54
C THR A 542 -21.78 -6.30 30.60
N ALA A 543 -20.48 -6.07 30.83
CA ALA A 543 -20.01 -5.02 31.73
C ALA A 543 -20.57 -3.64 31.32
N SER A 544 -20.51 -3.30 30.02
CA SER A 544 -21.08 -2.05 29.51
C SER A 544 -22.59 -1.96 29.71
N SER A 545 -23.34 -3.04 29.43
CA SER A 545 -24.80 -3.05 29.59
C SER A 545 -25.22 -2.96 31.06
N CYS A 546 -24.51 -3.64 31.95
CA CYS A 546 -24.75 -3.63 33.39
C CYS A 546 -24.50 -2.24 33.97
N LEU A 547 -23.42 -1.59 33.54
CA LEU A 547 -23.07 -0.24 33.95
C LEU A 547 -24.15 0.78 33.56
N LEU A 548 -24.66 0.71 32.33
CA LEU A 548 -25.76 1.59 31.87
C LEU A 548 -27.09 1.35 32.61
N LYS A 549 -27.28 0.15 33.19
CA LYS A 549 -28.46 -0.22 33.97
C LYS A 549 -28.23 -0.09 35.48
N SER A 550 -27.10 0.47 35.90
CA SER A 550 -26.74 0.70 37.31
C SER A 550 -26.62 -0.57 38.16
N TYR A 551 -26.12 -1.66 37.59
CA TYR A 551 -25.82 -2.90 38.33
C TYR A 551 -24.57 -2.73 39.21
N THR A 552 -24.51 -3.38 40.36
CA THR A 552 -23.26 -3.54 41.14
C THR A 552 -22.32 -4.55 40.48
N PHE A 553 -21.06 -4.62 40.94
CA PHE A 553 -20.14 -5.65 40.46
C PHE A 553 -20.64 -7.07 40.78
N GLU A 554 -21.19 -7.28 41.98
CA GLU A 554 -21.72 -8.57 42.41
C GLU A 554 -22.89 -9.02 41.52
N GLU A 555 -23.80 -8.10 41.19
CA GLU A 555 -24.92 -8.39 40.27
C GLU A 555 -24.42 -8.68 38.85
N PHE A 556 -23.41 -7.96 38.37
CA PHE A 556 -22.74 -8.24 37.10
C PHE A 556 -22.06 -9.62 37.10
N TYR A 557 -21.35 -9.95 38.17
CA TYR A 557 -20.63 -11.21 38.34
C TYR A 557 -21.61 -12.40 38.43
N GLU A 558 -22.69 -12.28 39.21
CA GLU A 558 -23.75 -13.28 39.27
C GLU A 558 -24.41 -13.49 37.90
N LEU A 559 -24.61 -12.43 37.11
CA LEU A 559 -25.20 -12.54 35.77
C LEU A 559 -24.31 -13.34 34.80
N ILE A 560 -23.02 -13.05 34.75
CA ILE A 560 -22.08 -13.77 33.85
C ILE A 560 -21.91 -15.24 34.26
N GLU A 561 -22.01 -15.54 35.55
CA GLU A 561 -21.97 -16.91 36.08
C GLU A 561 -23.28 -17.67 35.82
N GLN A 562 -24.45 -17.05 36.07
CA GLN A 562 -25.77 -17.67 35.90
C GLN A 562 -26.13 -17.96 34.44
N GLU A 563 -25.74 -17.09 33.50
CA GLU A 563 -25.93 -17.35 32.06
C GLU A 563 -25.08 -18.50 31.52
N ARG A 564 -24.24 -19.13 32.36
CA ARG A 564 -23.33 -20.26 32.05
C ARG A 564 -22.40 -20.02 30.86
N LYS A 565 -21.92 -18.79 30.69
CA LYS A 565 -20.98 -18.45 29.61
C LYS A 565 -19.54 -18.27 30.07
N LEU A 566 -19.30 -17.95 31.35
CA LEU A 566 -17.96 -17.62 31.85
C LEU A 566 -17.76 -18.13 33.29
N HIS A 567 -16.74 -18.96 33.49
CA HIS A 567 -16.25 -19.34 34.82
C HIS A 567 -14.91 -18.65 35.07
N LEU A 568 -14.90 -17.70 36.02
CA LEU A 568 -13.72 -16.92 36.36
C LEU A 568 -12.92 -17.60 37.49
N THR A 569 -11.59 -17.59 37.36
CA THR A 569 -10.69 -17.93 38.48
C THR A 569 -10.66 -16.80 39.51
N THR A 570 -10.22 -17.06 40.74
CA THR A 570 -10.15 -16.04 41.81
C THR A 570 -9.35 -14.80 41.39
N GLU A 571 -8.25 -14.99 40.65
CA GLU A 571 -7.43 -13.89 40.12
C GLU A 571 -8.21 -13.07 39.08
N GLN A 572 -8.92 -13.73 38.15
CA GLN A 572 -9.71 -13.03 37.14
C GLN A 572 -10.92 -12.31 37.73
N ILE A 573 -11.49 -12.79 38.84
CA ILE A 573 -12.57 -12.08 39.57
C ILE A 573 -12.03 -10.74 40.11
N GLU A 574 -10.85 -10.75 40.74
CA GLU A 574 -10.22 -9.53 41.25
C GLU A 574 -9.94 -8.53 40.11
N GLN A 575 -9.40 -9.01 38.99
CA GLN A 575 -9.16 -8.21 37.79
C GLN A 575 -10.47 -7.66 37.20
N ALA A 576 -11.52 -8.48 37.12
CA ALA A 576 -12.83 -8.07 36.65
C ALA A 576 -13.45 -6.99 37.56
N HIS A 577 -13.25 -7.09 38.87
CA HIS A 577 -13.72 -6.10 39.84
C HIS A 577 -13.01 -4.76 39.66
N ILE A 578 -11.68 -4.77 39.57
CA ILE A 578 -10.86 -3.57 39.31
C ILE A 578 -11.30 -2.91 38.00
N PHE A 579 -11.52 -3.71 36.96
CA PHE A 579 -12.00 -3.23 35.67
C PHE A 579 -13.38 -2.58 35.78
N TYR A 580 -14.35 -3.23 36.43
CA TYR A 580 -15.71 -2.74 36.57
C TYR A 580 -15.78 -1.46 37.42
N ASP A 581 -15.04 -1.38 38.52
CA ASP A 581 -14.96 -0.18 39.37
C ASP A 581 -14.38 1.01 38.61
N LYS A 582 -13.38 0.76 37.76
CA LYS A 582 -12.81 1.81 36.91
C LYS A 582 -13.83 2.32 35.91
N LEU A 583 -14.56 1.43 35.22
CA LEU A 583 -15.64 1.83 34.32
C LEU A 583 -16.73 2.61 35.07
N TYR A 584 -17.12 2.16 36.26
CA TYR A 584 -18.09 2.85 37.11
C TYR A 584 -17.65 4.26 37.49
N SER A 585 -16.37 4.42 37.85
CA SER A 585 -15.79 5.73 38.16
C SER A 585 -15.80 6.67 36.94
N LEU A 586 -15.48 6.16 35.75
CA LEU A 586 -15.54 6.94 34.50
C LEU A 586 -16.99 7.30 34.13
N HIS A 587 -17.95 6.43 34.42
CA HIS A 587 -19.38 6.68 34.24
C HIS A 587 -19.86 7.86 35.08
N LEU A 588 -19.53 7.87 36.38
CA LEU A 588 -19.87 8.98 37.28
C LEU A 588 -19.26 10.31 36.82
N ASN A 589 -18.04 10.28 36.27
CA ASN A 589 -17.33 11.46 35.77
C ASN A 589 -17.75 11.91 34.36
N LYS A 590 -18.76 11.27 33.75
CA LYS A 590 -19.19 11.51 32.34
C LYS A 590 -18.03 11.35 31.34
N GLN A 591 -17.11 10.42 31.62
CA GLN A 591 -15.98 10.06 30.76
C GLN A 591 -16.16 8.68 30.11
N ASP A 592 -17.34 8.09 30.23
CA ASP A 592 -17.66 6.74 29.78
C ASP A 592 -18.90 6.70 28.86
N GLY A 593 -19.13 5.55 28.23
CA GLY A 593 -20.19 5.23 27.28
C GLY A 593 -19.69 4.53 26.01
N PHE A 594 -18.37 4.34 25.90
CA PHE A 594 -17.70 3.82 24.69
C PHE A 594 -16.45 2.98 25.00
N TRP A 595 -15.91 2.99 26.23
CA TRP A 595 -14.67 2.27 26.55
C TRP A 595 -14.73 0.77 26.29
N PRO A 596 -15.80 0.04 26.68
CA PRO A 596 -15.87 -1.39 26.37
C PRO A 596 -15.84 -1.68 24.86
N ILE A 597 -16.41 -0.79 24.03
CA ILE A 597 -16.37 -0.91 22.56
C ILE A 597 -14.96 -0.65 22.03
N ILE A 598 -14.29 0.42 22.49
CA ILE A 598 -12.91 0.75 22.10
C ILE A 598 -11.95 -0.37 22.52
N LEU A 599 -12.07 -0.85 23.75
CA LEU A 599 -11.17 -1.85 24.34
C LEU A 599 -11.38 -3.24 23.73
N LYS A 600 -12.62 -3.61 23.35
CA LYS A 600 -12.92 -4.92 22.72
C LYS A 600 -12.06 -5.19 21.49
N ASN A 601 -11.87 -4.19 20.64
CA ASN A 601 -11.12 -4.35 19.40
C ASN A 601 -9.62 -4.61 19.67
N SER A 602 -9.07 -4.07 20.76
CA SER A 602 -7.66 -4.20 21.11
C SER A 602 -7.20 -5.63 21.38
N PHE A 603 -8.12 -6.54 21.75
CA PHE A 603 -7.78 -7.94 22.06
C PHE A 603 -7.79 -8.88 20.86
N ALA A 604 -8.29 -8.45 19.70
CA ALA A 604 -8.44 -9.34 18.53
C ALA A 604 -7.15 -10.11 18.14
N PRO A 605 -5.93 -9.51 18.21
CA PRO A 605 -4.68 -10.23 17.96
C PRO A 605 -4.43 -11.44 18.86
N LEU A 606 -4.94 -11.43 20.09
CA LEU A 606 -4.60 -12.40 21.13
C LEU A 606 -5.38 -13.70 21.02
N PHE A 607 -6.59 -13.61 20.46
CA PHE A 607 -7.46 -14.75 20.22
C PHE A 607 -7.24 -15.36 18.83
N SER A 608 -6.31 -14.80 18.07
CA SER A 608 -5.77 -15.40 16.85
C SER A 608 -4.86 -16.61 17.12
N GLN A 609 -4.88 -17.16 18.34
CA GLN A 609 -4.18 -18.40 18.69
C GLN A 609 -4.61 -19.58 17.82
N SER A 610 -5.82 -19.53 17.25
CA SER A 610 -6.14 -20.27 16.03
C SER A 610 -5.39 -19.62 14.87
N LYS A 611 -4.09 -19.95 14.74
CA LYS A 611 -3.22 -19.50 13.65
C LYS A 611 -3.92 -19.65 12.28
N PHE A 612 -3.52 -18.86 11.30
CA PHE A 612 -4.06 -18.82 9.93
C PHE A 612 -3.26 -19.68 8.96
N ASP A 613 -3.92 -20.24 7.94
CA ASP A 613 -3.27 -21.02 6.88
C ASP A 613 -2.51 -20.11 5.90
N VAL A 614 -3.08 -18.94 5.61
CA VAL A 614 -2.53 -17.95 4.68
C VAL A 614 -2.54 -16.56 5.31
N ILE A 615 -1.46 -15.79 5.09
CA ILE A 615 -1.42 -14.36 5.41
C ILE A 615 -1.12 -13.58 4.13
N VAL A 616 -1.89 -12.52 3.86
CA VAL A 616 -1.67 -11.63 2.70
C VAL A 616 -1.75 -10.17 3.12
N GLY A 617 -1.17 -9.27 2.34
CA GLY A 617 -1.32 -7.84 2.60
C GLY A 617 -0.20 -6.99 2.05
N ASN A 618 -0.26 -5.70 2.38
CA ASN A 618 0.77 -4.70 2.10
C ASN A 618 1.12 -3.98 3.41
N PRO A 619 2.09 -4.48 4.18
CA PRO A 619 2.54 -3.84 5.42
C PRO A 619 3.00 -2.39 5.20
N PRO A 620 2.92 -1.50 6.21
CA PRO A 620 3.32 -0.10 6.10
C PRO A 620 4.83 0.08 5.93
N TRP A 621 5.24 0.90 4.95
CA TRP A 621 6.66 1.13 4.62
C TRP A 621 7.17 2.40 5.29
N ILE A 622 7.56 2.25 6.56
CA ILE A 622 7.99 3.36 7.40
C ILE A 622 9.41 3.08 7.90
N THR A 623 10.37 3.92 7.52
CA THR A 623 11.73 3.79 8.02
C THR A 623 11.78 4.06 9.53
N TRP A 624 12.70 3.40 10.24
CA TRP A 624 12.89 3.57 11.69
C TRP A 624 12.98 5.03 12.16
N LYS A 625 13.59 5.90 11.34
CA LYS A 625 13.74 7.33 11.63
C LYS A 625 12.46 8.14 11.44
N ALA A 626 11.58 7.69 10.55
CA ALA A 626 10.30 8.35 10.27
C ALA A 626 9.22 7.96 11.28
N MET A 627 9.38 6.85 12.01
CA MET A 627 8.45 6.47 13.09
C MET A 627 8.48 7.46 14.25
N SER A 628 7.34 7.63 14.93
CA SER A 628 7.25 8.41 16.17
C SER A 628 8.21 7.89 17.24
N ASP A 629 8.72 8.77 18.10
CA ASP A 629 9.65 8.36 19.14
C ASP A 629 8.98 7.44 20.19
N THR A 630 7.70 7.65 20.47
CA THR A 630 6.89 6.81 21.36
C THR A 630 6.77 5.39 20.81
N TYR A 631 6.37 5.25 19.54
CA TYR A 631 6.21 3.94 18.90
C TYR A 631 7.53 3.24 18.66
N ARG A 632 8.57 3.99 18.31
CA ARG A 632 9.94 3.49 18.20
C ARG A 632 10.42 2.88 19.51
N ARG A 633 10.16 3.55 20.65
CA ARG A 633 10.50 3.02 21.99
C ARG A 633 9.67 1.78 22.34
N ALA A 634 8.36 1.82 22.09
CA ALA A 634 7.46 0.69 22.39
C ALA A 634 7.80 -0.57 21.58
N THR A 635 8.17 -0.41 20.30
CA THR A 635 8.49 -1.55 19.42
C THR A 635 9.94 -2.00 19.56
N LEU A 636 10.87 -1.19 20.09
CA LEU A 636 12.32 -1.49 20.13
C LEU A 636 12.63 -2.91 20.62
N ASP A 637 11.96 -3.33 21.68
CA ASP A 637 12.11 -4.67 22.25
C ASP A 637 11.77 -5.79 21.27
N ILE A 638 10.80 -5.57 20.37
CA ILE A 638 10.38 -6.50 19.32
C ILE A 638 11.50 -6.65 18.28
N TRP A 639 12.08 -5.54 17.84
CA TRP A 639 13.19 -5.57 16.89
C TRP A 639 14.43 -6.27 17.45
N LEU A 640 14.70 -6.03 18.74
CA LEU A 640 15.81 -6.67 19.44
C LEU A 640 15.53 -8.15 19.69
N SER A 641 14.30 -8.52 20.07
CA SER A 641 13.95 -9.92 20.34
C SER A 641 14.15 -10.77 19.10
N TYR A 642 13.60 -10.39 17.95
CA TYR A 642 13.79 -11.13 16.70
C TYR A 642 15.22 -11.06 16.12
N GLY A 643 16.12 -10.27 16.71
CA GLY A 643 17.48 -10.05 16.21
C GLY A 643 17.51 -9.34 14.86
N ILE A 644 16.50 -8.52 14.56
CA ILE A 644 16.49 -7.64 13.38
C ILE A 644 17.53 -6.51 13.57
N PHE A 645 17.71 -6.05 14.81
CA PHE A 645 18.79 -5.12 15.19
C PHE A 645 19.91 -5.81 15.96
N GLU A 646 21.00 -6.17 15.30
CA GLU A 646 22.21 -6.68 15.95
C GLU A 646 23.32 -5.59 16.02
N LYS A 647 23.35 -4.85 17.15
CA LYS A 647 24.44 -4.03 17.76
C LYS A 647 25.20 -2.93 16.95
N SER A 648 24.90 -1.66 17.25
CA SER A 648 25.75 -0.63 17.91
C SER A 648 24.93 0.66 18.08
N ALA A 649 25.24 1.56 19.03
CA ALA A 649 24.52 2.83 19.17
C ALA A 649 24.63 3.73 17.91
N TYR A 650 25.66 3.50 17.09
CA TYR A 650 25.93 4.23 15.86
C TYR A 650 25.18 3.65 14.64
N ASP A 651 25.03 2.33 14.57
CA ASP A 651 24.24 1.69 13.50
C ASP A 651 22.75 2.03 13.63
N LYS A 652 22.25 2.24 14.86
CA LYS A 652 20.90 2.77 15.13
C LYS A 652 20.62 4.15 14.52
N ILE A 653 21.66 4.97 14.31
CA ILE A 653 21.55 6.33 13.73
C ILE A 653 21.68 6.28 12.20
N THR A 654 22.21 5.21 11.61
CA THR A 654 22.51 5.15 10.17
C THR A 654 21.73 4.08 9.40
N SER A 655 21.08 3.15 10.08
CA SER A 655 20.27 2.13 9.43
C SER A 655 18.96 2.73 8.89
N HIS A 656 18.52 2.19 7.75
CA HIS A 656 17.30 2.56 7.05
C HIS A 656 16.32 1.39 7.09
N ASP A 657 16.32 0.63 8.19
CA ASP A 657 15.45 -0.53 8.36
C ASP A 657 13.99 -0.07 8.41
N ASP A 658 13.12 -0.90 7.83
CA ASP A 658 11.73 -0.58 7.54
C ASP A 658 10.80 -1.37 8.45
N PHE A 659 9.78 -0.72 9.00
CA PHE A 659 8.83 -1.31 9.95
C PHE A 659 8.11 -2.55 9.38
N ALA A 660 7.94 -2.65 8.06
CA ALA A 660 7.40 -3.84 7.41
C ALA A 660 8.24 -5.12 7.67
N MET A 661 9.52 -5.01 8.05
CA MET A 661 10.33 -6.14 8.52
C MET A 661 9.79 -6.75 9.81
N ALA A 662 9.48 -5.89 10.80
CA ALA A 662 8.92 -6.32 12.07
C ALA A 662 7.53 -6.93 11.88
N VAL A 663 6.70 -6.30 11.03
CA VAL A 663 5.37 -6.83 10.67
C VAL A 663 5.47 -8.23 10.05
N THR A 664 6.44 -8.44 9.17
CA THR A 664 6.65 -9.76 8.54
C THR A 664 7.02 -10.82 9.57
N TYR A 665 7.98 -10.54 10.46
CA TYR A 665 8.41 -11.49 11.48
C TYR A 665 7.30 -11.83 12.48
N VAL A 666 6.59 -10.82 12.99
CA VAL A 666 5.48 -11.02 13.93
C VAL A 666 4.34 -11.80 13.28
N SER A 667 4.02 -11.50 12.02
CA SER A 667 2.98 -12.21 11.30
C SER A 667 3.30 -13.70 11.13
N ILE A 668 4.54 -14.02 10.77
CA ILE A 668 4.99 -15.41 10.67
C ILE A 668 5.02 -16.07 12.05
N ASP A 669 5.51 -15.41 13.11
CA ASP A 669 5.61 -16.00 14.45
C ASP A 669 4.23 -16.27 15.06
N HIS A 670 3.43 -15.21 15.23
CA HIS A 670 2.22 -15.24 16.05
C HIS A 670 0.96 -15.67 15.31
N TYR A 671 0.83 -15.32 14.03
CA TYR A 671 -0.43 -15.55 13.29
C TYR A 671 -0.37 -16.74 12.33
N LEU A 672 0.79 -17.08 11.77
CA LEU A 672 0.86 -18.13 10.75
C LEU A 672 0.95 -19.54 11.34
N ARG A 673 0.16 -20.47 10.78
CA ARG A 673 0.26 -21.92 11.03
C ARG A 673 1.61 -22.45 10.58
N ASP A 674 1.97 -23.58 11.16
CA ASP A 674 3.16 -24.32 10.76
C ASP A 674 2.97 -24.80 9.31
N ASN A 675 3.97 -24.54 8.46
CA ASN A 675 3.90 -24.71 7.00
C ASN A 675 2.86 -23.82 6.27
N GLY A 676 2.29 -22.82 6.96
CA GLY A 676 1.46 -21.80 6.32
C GLY A 676 2.27 -20.87 5.41
N ILE A 677 1.56 -20.14 4.55
CA ILE A 677 2.15 -19.25 3.54
C ILE A 677 1.86 -17.78 3.86
N VAL A 678 2.87 -16.92 3.71
CA VAL A 678 2.68 -15.45 3.71
C VAL A 678 2.98 -14.92 2.31
N SER A 679 2.14 -14.04 1.78
CA SER A 679 2.41 -13.31 0.54
C SER A 679 2.25 -11.81 0.79
N PHE A 680 3.37 -11.08 0.81
CA PHE A 680 3.37 -9.65 1.09
C PHE A 680 3.97 -8.81 -0.04
N VAL A 681 3.40 -7.62 -0.20
CA VAL A 681 3.99 -6.54 -0.99
C VAL A 681 5.01 -5.81 -0.09
N LEU A 682 6.30 -5.94 -0.39
CA LEU A 682 7.40 -5.40 0.43
C LEU A 682 8.46 -4.68 -0.42
N PRO A 683 9.32 -3.85 0.20
CA PRO A 683 10.48 -3.28 -0.48
C PRO A 683 11.48 -4.33 -0.97
N GLN A 684 11.98 -4.17 -2.20
CA GLN A 684 13.08 -4.97 -2.78
C GLN A 684 14.37 -4.88 -1.93
N THR A 685 14.54 -3.76 -1.22
CA THR A 685 15.71 -3.48 -0.39
C THR A 685 15.91 -4.47 0.75
N PHE A 686 14.88 -5.22 1.16
CA PHE A 686 14.98 -6.20 2.24
C PHE A 686 16.03 -7.28 1.94
N VAL A 687 16.09 -7.73 0.68
CA VAL A 687 17.09 -8.72 0.24
C VAL A 687 18.31 -8.11 -0.45
N LYS A 688 18.22 -6.88 -0.97
CA LYS A 688 19.31 -6.24 -1.74
C LYS A 688 20.19 -5.27 -0.94
N SER A 689 19.73 -4.75 0.19
CA SER A 689 20.45 -3.69 0.92
C SER A 689 21.54 -4.25 1.81
N LEU A 690 22.75 -3.69 1.73
CA LEU A 690 23.87 -4.10 2.58
C LEU A 690 23.52 -4.02 4.07
N LYS A 691 23.08 -2.85 4.53
CA LYS A 691 22.73 -2.62 5.94
C LYS A 691 21.24 -2.72 6.23
N GLY A 692 20.40 -2.05 5.43
CA GLY A 692 18.96 -1.85 5.71
C GLY A 692 18.10 -3.09 5.41
N GLY A 693 18.45 -4.23 5.99
CA GLY A 693 17.86 -5.56 5.71
C GLY A 693 18.75 -6.72 6.16
N GLU A 694 19.93 -6.45 6.71
CA GLU A 694 20.85 -7.49 7.20
C GLU A 694 20.22 -8.38 8.26
N GLY A 695 19.56 -7.80 9.27
CA GLY A 695 18.85 -8.56 10.30
C GLY A 695 17.64 -9.33 9.75
N PHE A 696 16.96 -8.79 8.73
CA PHE A 696 15.82 -9.44 8.08
C PHE A 696 16.22 -10.72 7.32
N ARG A 697 17.40 -10.72 6.68
CA ARG A 697 17.91 -11.89 5.93
C ARG A 697 18.39 -13.07 6.80
N LYS A 698 18.10 -13.02 8.10
CA LYS A 698 18.34 -14.14 9.02
C LYS A 698 17.36 -15.30 8.78
N PHE A 699 16.12 -14.99 8.35
CA PHE A 699 15.07 -15.98 8.04
C PHE A 699 14.81 -17.01 9.15
N LYS A 700 14.97 -16.57 10.39
CA LYS A 700 14.79 -17.39 11.58
C LYS A 700 14.22 -16.54 12.71
N ILE A 701 13.10 -16.98 13.25
CA ILE A 701 12.50 -16.44 14.46
C ILE A 701 13.35 -16.93 15.64
N THR A 702 13.99 -15.99 16.34
CA THR A 702 14.76 -16.28 17.55
C THR A 702 14.18 -15.45 18.68
N ARG A 703 13.38 -16.04 19.56
CA ARG A 703 12.76 -15.34 20.69
C ARG A 703 12.50 -16.35 21.81
N ASP A 704 12.81 -16.03 23.05
CA ASP A 704 12.51 -16.88 24.23
C ASP A 704 12.91 -18.35 24.02
N ASP A 705 14.17 -18.57 23.62
CA ASP A 705 14.76 -19.88 23.24
C ASP A 705 14.13 -20.59 22.02
N LEU A 706 13.08 -20.02 21.41
CA LEU A 706 12.55 -20.48 20.12
C LEU A 706 13.56 -20.24 19.01
N ALA A 707 13.62 -21.19 18.09
CA ALA A 707 14.53 -21.19 16.96
C ALA A 707 13.79 -21.70 15.71
N VAL A 708 12.73 -20.99 15.31
CA VAL A 708 11.83 -21.43 14.23
C VAL A 708 12.30 -20.84 12.89
N PRO A 709 12.71 -21.66 11.91
CA PRO A 709 13.10 -21.18 10.61
C PRO A 709 11.88 -20.82 9.76
N PHE A 710 12.07 -19.90 8.83
CA PHE A 710 11.15 -19.69 7.71
C PHE A 710 11.98 -19.39 6.46
N SER A 711 11.37 -19.49 5.29
CA SER A 711 12.09 -19.29 4.03
C SER A 711 11.29 -18.42 3.08
N ILE A 712 11.98 -17.71 2.21
CA ILE A 712 11.37 -17.11 1.03
C ILE A 712 11.36 -18.18 -0.06
N ILE A 713 10.16 -18.58 -0.50
CA ILE A 713 10.00 -19.61 -1.52
C ILE A 713 9.89 -19.04 -2.94
N GLU A 714 9.42 -17.80 -3.07
CA GLU A 714 9.29 -17.07 -4.33
C GLU A 714 9.46 -15.55 -4.11
N VAL A 715 10.08 -14.86 -5.06
CA VAL A 715 10.11 -13.40 -5.12
C VAL A 715 9.71 -12.95 -6.51
N TYR A 716 8.85 -11.95 -6.57
CA TYR A 716 8.46 -11.26 -7.79
C TYR A 716 8.93 -9.80 -7.72
N ASP A 717 10.09 -9.52 -8.30
CA ASP A 717 10.70 -8.19 -8.33
C ASP A 717 9.98 -7.30 -9.34
N MET A 718 9.25 -6.29 -8.84
CA MET A 718 8.40 -5.40 -9.63
C MET A 718 9.09 -4.07 -9.97
N LEU A 719 10.42 -3.95 -9.86
CA LEU A 719 11.13 -2.70 -10.22
C LEU A 719 10.94 -2.29 -11.69
N GLY A 720 10.86 -3.27 -12.60
CA GLY A 720 10.61 -3.04 -14.02
C GLY A 720 9.18 -2.57 -14.32
N ILE A 721 8.22 -2.91 -13.45
CA ILE A 721 6.81 -2.53 -13.56
C ILE A 721 6.54 -1.17 -12.93
N LYS A 722 7.05 -0.93 -11.71
CA LYS A 722 6.75 0.22 -10.84
C LYS A 722 5.24 0.34 -10.55
N PRO A 723 4.68 -0.56 -9.73
CA PRO A 723 3.23 -0.66 -9.53
C PRO A 723 2.57 0.62 -9.00
N PHE A 724 3.31 1.40 -8.22
CA PHE A 724 2.85 2.67 -7.63
C PHE A 724 3.29 3.91 -8.42
N ALA A 725 3.71 3.75 -9.69
CA ALA A 725 4.13 4.87 -10.53
C ALA A 725 3.02 5.93 -10.62
N GLY A 726 3.39 7.19 -10.44
CA GLY A 726 2.44 8.30 -10.39
C GLY A 726 1.95 8.63 -8.98
N GLU A 727 1.93 7.66 -8.06
CA GLU A 727 1.57 7.82 -6.64
C GLU A 727 2.81 7.94 -5.74
N ALA A 728 3.79 7.03 -5.89
CA ALA A 728 5.02 6.96 -5.10
C ALA A 728 6.24 6.43 -5.89
N SER A 729 7.46 6.83 -5.51
CA SER A 729 8.73 6.35 -6.10
C SER A 729 9.28 5.12 -5.34
N ASN A 730 8.51 4.04 -5.34
CA ASN A 730 8.71 2.89 -4.45
C ASN A 730 9.43 1.73 -5.16
N ARG A 731 10.24 0.97 -4.40
CA ARG A 731 10.98 -0.21 -4.89
C ARG A 731 10.23 -1.49 -4.54
N THR A 732 9.14 -1.76 -5.23
CA THR A 732 8.19 -2.80 -4.86
C THR A 732 8.61 -4.19 -5.31
N SER A 733 8.34 -5.19 -4.49
CA SER A 733 8.37 -6.61 -4.85
C SER A 733 7.29 -7.37 -4.09
N VAL A 734 6.87 -8.52 -4.59
CA VAL A 734 5.99 -9.45 -3.86
C VAL A 734 6.84 -10.62 -3.37
N TYR A 735 6.77 -10.92 -2.08
CA TYR A 735 7.53 -12.00 -1.45
C TYR A 735 6.58 -13.05 -0.91
N VAL A 736 6.91 -14.31 -1.18
CA VAL A 736 6.16 -15.46 -0.66
C VAL A 736 7.05 -16.20 0.33
N PHE A 737 6.56 -16.37 1.57
CA PHE A 737 7.26 -17.02 2.67
C PHE A 737 6.55 -18.30 3.10
N GLU A 738 7.31 -19.24 3.65
CA GLU A 738 6.81 -20.48 4.25
C GLU A 738 7.46 -20.69 5.63
N LYS A 739 6.63 -20.91 6.65
CA LYS A 739 7.07 -21.16 8.04
C LYS A 739 7.54 -22.60 8.23
N ASN A 740 8.45 -22.84 9.19
CA ASN A 740 9.07 -24.13 9.50
C ASN A 740 9.92 -24.70 8.36
N LYS A 741 10.45 -23.84 7.49
CA LYS A 741 11.30 -24.22 6.38
C LYS A 741 12.59 -23.41 6.38
N GLU A 742 13.72 -24.10 6.34
CA GLU A 742 15.03 -23.45 6.28
C GLU A 742 15.25 -22.81 4.89
N MET A 743 15.86 -21.63 4.89
CA MET A 743 16.21 -20.94 3.65
C MET A 743 17.29 -21.74 2.89
N GLN A 744 17.05 -22.02 1.62
CA GLN A 744 18.00 -22.75 0.75
C GLN A 744 18.51 -21.87 -0.38
N TYR A 745 19.81 -21.98 -0.67
CA TYR A 745 20.47 -21.27 -1.76
C TYR A 745 21.20 -22.24 -2.70
N PRO A 746 21.26 -21.94 -4.01
CA PRO A 746 20.58 -20.84 -4.67
C PRO A 746 19.05 -21.03 -4.68
N MET A 747 18.32 -19.92 -4.51
CA MET A 747 16.87 -19.88 -4.63
C MET A 747 16.52 -19.61 -6.10
N ASP A 748 16.05 -20.63 -6.81
CA ASP A 748 15.78 -20.59 -8.27
C ASP A 748 14.43 -19.95 -8.65
N ASN A 749 13.68 -19.41 -7.69
CA ASN A 749 12.34 -18.87 -7.88
C ASN A 749 12.31 -17.34 -7.66
N TYR A 750 13.33 -16.65 -8.17
CA TYR A 750 13.37 -15.20 -8.21
C TYR A 750 12.92 -14.75 -9.59
N TYR A 751 11.82 -14.01 -9.69
CA TYR A 751 11.24 -13.57 -10.95
C TYR A 751 11.37 -12.07 -11.08
N GLU A 752 12.13 -11.60 -12.07
CA GLU A 752 12.13 -10.19 -12.46
C GLU A 752 10.91 -9.93 -13.35
N CYS A 753 10.02 -9.05 -12.88
CA CYS A 753 8.81 -8.68 -13.58
C CYS A 753 9.06 -7.43 -14.42
N VAL A 754 8.90 -7.56 -15.73
CA VAL A 754 9.11 -6.46 -16.69
C VAL A 754 7.88 -6.25 -17.57
N ASN A 755 7.69 -4.99 -17.98
CA ASN A 755 6.65 -4.64 -18.94
C ASN A 755 6.99 -5.27 -20.30
N GLN A 756 6.00 -5.80 -21.00
CA GLN A 756 6.17 -6.17 -22.40
C GLN A 756 6.52 -4.94 -23.25
N PRO A 757 7.24 -5.10 -24.38
CA PRO A 757 7.63 -3.99 -25.23
C PRO A 757 6.43 -3.12 -25.63
N ASN A 758 6.52 -1.81 -25.35
CA ASN A 758 5.47 -0.81 -25.60
C ASN A 758 4.13 -1.04 -24.86
N GLN A 759 4.08 -1.93 -23.88
CA GLN A 759 2.87 -2.22 -23.10
C GLN A 759 3.14 -1.96 -21.61
N LYS A 760 2.92 -0.73 -21.16
CA LYS A 760 3.04 -0.39 -19.75
C LYS A 760 1.78 -0.82 -18.99
N ILE A 761 1.99 -1.45 -17.84
CA ILE A 761 0.93 -1.70 -16.86
C ILE A 761 0.58 -0.37 -16.18
N ALA A 762 -0.71 -0.03 -16.19
CA ALA A 762 -1.25 1.16 -15.55
C ALA A 762 -1.71 0.86 -14.11
N PHE A 763 -1.91 1.91 -13.31
CA PHE A 763 -2.40 1.79 -11.94
C PHE A 763 -3.81 1.15 -11.88
N ASP A 764 -4.69 1.56 -12.79
CA ASP A 764 -6.09 1.09 -12.88
C ASP A 764 -6.29 -0.09 -13.86
N ASP A 765 -5.22 -0.74 -14.34
CA ASP A 765 -5.37 -1.95 -15.16
C ASP A 765 -6.03 -3.07 -14.35
N SER A 766 -6.84 -3.91 -14.98
CA SER A 766 -7.34 -5.14 -14.36
C SER A 766 -6.23 -6.17 -14.21
N PHE A 767 -6.41 -7.14 -13.29
CA PHE A 767 -5.44 -8.20 -13.06
C PHE A 767 -5.04 -8.96 -14.33
N GLU A 768 -6.01 -9.29 -15.16
CA GLU A 768 -5.80 -10.06 -16.39
C GLU A 768 -5.06 -9.24 -17.46
N VAL A 769 -5.39 -7.95 -17.59
CA VAL A 769 -4.66 -7.04 -18.48
C VAL A 769 -3.22 -6.87 -18.00
N ALA A 770 -3.02 -6.67 -16.70
CA ALA A 770 -1.68 -6.57 -16.10
C ALA A 770 -0.87 -7.85 -16.36
N LYS A 771 -1.48 -9.03 -16.19
CA LYS A 771 -0.86 -10.35 -16.43
C LYS A 771 -0.45 -10.52 -17.90
N GLN A 772 -1.28 -10.09 -18.85
CA GLN A 772 -0.95 -10.13 -20.28
C GLN A 772 0.19 -9.19 -20.66
N LYS A 773 0.26 -8.01 -20.03
CA LYS A 773 1.33 -7.02 -20.26
C LYS A 773 2.61 -7.31 -19.49
N MET A 774 2.61 -8.30 -18.59
CA MET A 774 3.76 -8.66 -17.76
C MET A 774 4.56 -9.81 -18.38
N ASN A 775 5.88 -9.70 -18.33
CA ASN A 775 6.78 -10.81 -18.61
C ASN A 775 7.59 -11.15 -17.36
N LEU A 776 7.74 -12.45 -17.07
CA LEU A 776 8.48 -12.95 -15.91
C LEU A 776 9.80 -13.55 -16.36
N ILE A 777 10.91 -12.94 -15.96
CA ILE A 777 12.25 -13.46 -16.22
C ILE A 777 12.69 -14.22 -14.98
N ARG A 778 12.79 -15.55 -15.11
CA ARG A 778 13.26 -16.41 -14.00
C ARG A 778 14.77 -16.26 -13.82
N LEU A 779 15.16 -15.96 -12.60
CA LEU A 779 16.52 -15.79 -12.10
C LEU A 779 16.71 -16.70 -10.87
N SER A 780 17.97 -16.80 -10.45
CA SER A 780 18.35 -17.47 -9.22
C SER A 780 19.02 -16.47 -8.28
N ALA A 781 18.70 -16.57 -6.99
CA ALA A 781 19.18 -15.67 -5.94
C ALA A 781 20.06 -16.41 -4.92
N GLN A 782 21.15 -15.77 -4.47
CA GLN A 782 21.96 -16.25 -3.34
C GLN A 782 22.69 -15.09 -2.65
N PRO A 783 23.13 -15.23 -1.39
CA PRO A 783 23.98 -14.25 -0.74
C PRO A 783 25.25 -14.02 -1.56
N VAL A 784 25.71 -12.77 -1.63
CA VAL A 784 26.89 -12.39 -2.43
C VAL A 784 28.21 -12.97 -1.87
N ASN A 785 28.22 -13.38 -0.60
CA ASN A 785 29.37 -14.03 0.04
C ASN A 785 28.93 -15.04 1.13
N ASP A 786 29.89 -15.65 1.82
CA ASP A 786 29.65 -16.70 2.82
C ASP A 786 28.79 -16.25 4.02
N ASN A 787 28.67 -14.94 4.26
CA ASN A 787 27.70 -14.43 5.23
C ASN A 787 26.30 -14.53 4.61
N LEU A 788 25.46 -15.44 5.15
CA LEU A 788 24.08 -15.65 4.71
C LEU A 788 23.19 -14.40 4.83
N ARG A 789 23.60 -13.41 5.63
CA ARG A 789 22.91 -12.12 5.78
C ARG A 789 23.43 -11.05 4.82
N SER A 790 24.38 -11.36 3.94
CA SER A 790 24.83 -10.44 2.90
C SER A 790 23.73 -10.20 1.85
N PRO A 791 23.79 -9.10 1.07
CA PRO A 791 22.85 -8.85 -0.02
C PRO A 791 22.73 -10.02 -0.98
N TRP A 792 21.53 -10.22 -1.51
CA TRP A 792 21.28 -11.23 -2.53
C TRP A 792 21.77 -10.76 -3.90
N LEU A 793 22.64 -11.55 -4.50
CA LEU A 793 22.96 -11.53 -5.92
C LEU A 793 21.88 -12.30 -6.69
N THR A 794 21.33 -11.70 -7.76
CA THR A 794 20.31 -12.34 -8.61
C THR A 794 20.78 -12.40 -10.05
N VAL A 795 20.97 -13.61 -10.58
CA VAL A 795 21.50 -13.82 -11.93
C VAL A 795 20.77 -14.94 -12.66
N LYS A 796 20.95 -15.02 -13.98
CA LYS A 796 20.47 -16.18 -14.77
C LYS A 796 21.21 -17.45 -14.35
N LYS A 797 20.51 -18.58 -14.41
CA LYS A 797 21.01 -19.89 -13.97
C LYS A 797 22.31 -20.34 -14.66
N ASP A 798 22.53 -19.93 -15.91
CA ASP A 798 23.78 -20.25 -16.62
C ASP A 798 25.01 -19.55 -16.02
N LEU A 799 24.85 -18.32 -15.54
CA LEU A 799 25.93 -17.56 -14.90
C LEU A 799 26.27 -18.11 -13.52
N LEU A 800 25.30 -18.70 -12.80
CA LEU A 800 25.53 -19.33 -11.49
C LEU A 800 26.63 -20.41 -11.52
N LYS A 801 26.70 -21.20 -12.59
CA LYS A 801 27.64 -22.34 -12.69
C LYS A 801 29.10 -21.93 -12.48
N ASN A 802 29.44 -20.72 -12.92
CA ASN A 802 30.80 -20.18 -12.85
C ASN A 802 30.95 -19.08 -11.78
N LEU A 803 29.87 -18.72 -11.08
CA LEU A 803 29.85 -17.56 -10.18
C LEU A 803 30.85 -17.70 -9.02
N SER A 804 31.07 -18.93 -8.53
CA SER A 804 32.05 -19.23 -7.48
C SER A 804 33.50 -18.96 -7.89
N LYS A 805 33.79 -18.88 -9.20
CA LYS A 805 35.11 -18.48 -9.70
C LYS A 805 35.30 -16.97 -9.61
N PHE A 806 34.24 -16.20 -9.78
CA PHE A 806 34.25 -14.73 -9.75
C PHE A 806 34.09 -14.15 -8.35
N LEU A 807 33.32 -14.80 -7.46
CA LEU A 807 33.05 -14.29 -6.12
C LEU A 807 34.13 -14.70 -5.11
N GLY A 808 34.43 -13.80 -4.20
CA GLY A 808 35.39 -14.01 -3.12
C GLY A 808 36.14 -12.73 -2.75
N GLN A 809 36.93 -12.81 -1.69
CA GLN A 809 37.72 -11.67 -1.23
C GLN A 809 38.85 -11.35 -2.21
N SER A 810 38.96 -10.08 -2.63
CA SER A 810 40.11 -9.59 -3.40
C SER A 810 41.21 -9.03 -2.49
N GLN A 811 42.39 -8.81 -3.07
CA GLN A 811 43.51 -8.12 -2.41
C GLN A 811 43.40 -6.58 -2.50
N TYR A 812 42.43 -6.06 -3.25
CA TYR A 812 42.23 -4.63 -3.47
C TYR A 812 41.30 -4.05 -2.41
N THR A 813 41.62 -2.84 -1.93
CA THR A 813 40.81 -2.14 -0.93
C THR A 813 40.22 -0.88 -1.53
N GLY A 814 38.89 -0.85 -1.67
CA GLY A 814 38.17 0.34 -2.13
C GLY A 814 38.18 1.46 -1.09
N ARG A 815 38.26 2.70 -1.56
CA ARG A 815 38.27 3.95 -0.79
C ARG A 815 37.19 4.90 -1.30
N LYS A 816 36.73 5.78 -0.43
CA LYS A 816 35.83 6.89 -0.77
C LYS A 816 36.64 8.17 -0.92
N GLY A 817 36.23 9.05 -1.82
CA GLY A 817 36.86 10.37 -1.96
C GLY A 817 36.66 11.29 -0.76
N ILE A 818 37.33 12.43 -0.84
CA ILE A 818 37.44 13.42 0.23
C ILE A 818 36.05 13.95 0.59
N GLU A 819 35.67 13.85 1.86
CA GLU A 819 34.37 14.30 2.37
C GLU A 819 34.50 15.71 2.98
N PRO A 820 33.87 16.74 2.36
CA PRO A 820 33.90 18.11 2.86
C PRO A 820 32.92 18.39 4.01
N CYS A 821 32.30 17.35 4.58
CA CYS A 821 31.38 17.45 5.72
C CYS A 821 30.21 18.42 5.46
N GLY A 822 29.70 18.45 4.22
CA GLY A 822 28.64 19.36 3.80
C GLY A 822 29.09 20.73 3.30
N ALA A 823 30.38 21.09 3.43
CA ALA A 823 30.95 22.37 2.97
C ALA A 823 31.46 22.33 1.51
N LYS A 824 30.83 21.55 0.65
CA LYS A 824 31.30 21.28 -0.72
C LYS A 824 31.43 22.55 -1.57
N GLY A 825 30.49 23.50 -1.44
CA GLY A 825 30.52 24.76 -2.17
C GLY A 825 31.53 25.79 -1.65
N ILE A 826 32.29 25.45 -0.61
CA ILE A 826 33.45 26.23 -0.15
C ILE A 826 34.72 25.60 -0.72
N TYR A 827 34.98 24.32 -0.41
CA TYR A 827 36.25 23.68 -0.79
C TYR A 827 36.44 23.45 -2.28
N LEU A 828 35.36 23.29 -3.05
CA LEU A 828 35.47 23.25 -4.50
C LEU A 828 35.62 24.67 -5.04
N VAL A 829 36.62 24.86 -5.89
CA VAL A 829 37.02 26.19 -6.37
C VAL A 829 37.24 26.19 -7.88
N ASN A 830 37.10 27.37 -8.49
CA ASN A 830 37.60 27.68 -9.82
C ASN A 830 38.94 28.41 -9.70
N ILE A 831 39.91 28.07 -10.55
CA ILE A 831 41.14 28.85 -10.70
C ILE A 831 40.94 29.87 -11.81
N THR A 832 41.07 31.16 -11.47
CA THR A 832 40.86 32.25 -12.44
C THR A 832 42.14 32.65 -13.16
N ARG A 833 43.27 32.73 -12.43
CA ARG A 833 44.60 33.05 -12.99
C ARG A 833 45.74 32.78 -12.02
N ASN A 834 46.97 32.73 -12.54
CA ASN A 834 48.19 32.72 -11.75
C ASN A 834 48.52 34.12 -11.18
N VAL A 835 49.04 34.17 -9.95
CA VAL A 835 49.49 35.38 -9.25
C VAL A 835 50.85 35.12 -8.59
N GLY A 836 51.92 35.33 -9.35
CA GLY A 836 53.27 34.94 -8.93
C GLY A 836 53.36 33.42 -8.71
N ASN A 837 53.86 33.00 -7.54
CA ASN A 837 53.88 31.58 -7.14
C ASN A 837 52.53 31.08 -6.56
N ASN A 838 51.49 31.92 -6.54
CA ASN A 838 50.17 31.60 -6.01
C ASN A 838 49.13 31.59 -7.13
N ILE A 839 47.90 31.24 -6.80
CA ILE A 839 46.77 31.24 -7.72
C ILE A 839 45.61 32.06 -7.14
N LYS A 840 44.83 32.69 -8.01
CA LYS A 840 43.57 33.33 -7.63
C LYS A 840 42.42 32.36 -7.83
N ILE A 841 41.63 32.15 -6.79
CA ILE A 841 40.53 31.19 -6.74
C ILE A 841 39.21 31.85 -6.34
N GLU A 842 38.09 31.19 -6.69
CA GLU A 842 36.73 31.52 -6.26
C GLU A 842 36.00 30.21 -5.89
N ASN A 843 35.24 30.20 -4.80
CA ASN A 843 34.48 29.01 -4.39
C ASN A 843 33.24 28.77 -5.27
N LEU A 844 32.89 27.50 -5.46
CA LEU A 844 31.76 27.05 -6.27
C LEU A 844 30.46 26.99 -5.45
N ILE A 845 29.85 28.14 -5.19
CA ILE A 845 28.69 28.24 -4.29
C ILE A 845 27.45 27.49 -4.80
N GLU A 846 27.31 27.33 -6.11
CA GLU A 846 26.24 26.56 -6.75
C GLU A 846 26.31 25.06 -6.41
N ARG A 847 27.45 24.59 -5.90
CA ARG A 847 27.62 23.22 -5.38
C ARG A 847 27.24 23.09 -3.91
N SER A 848 26.87 24.18 -3.23
CA SER A 848 26.44 24.16 -1.84
C SER A 848 24.96 23.79 -1.69
N ARG A 849 24.67 22.97 -0.68
CA ARG A 849 23.31 22.69 -0.20
C ARG A 849 22.94 23.49 1.07
N LEU A 850 23.88 24.27 1.60
CA LEU A 850 23.71 25.03 2.83
C LEU A 850 23.34 26.47 2.51
N GLU A 851 22.19 26.94 3.00
CA GLU A 851 21.73 28.32 2.79
C GLU A 851 22.72 29.35 3.37
N LYS A 852 23.24 29.14 4.58
CA LYS A 852 24.31 29.98 5.17
C LYS A 852 25.54 30.13 4.25
N ALA A 853 25.90 29.10 3.50
CA ALA A 853 27.01 29.21 2.54
C ALA A 853 26.60 30.11 1.37
N LYS A 854 25.38 29.95 0.85
CA LYS A 854 24.85 30.76 -0.26
C LYS A 854 24.73 32.23 0.13
N GLU A 855 24.36 32.53 1.37
CA GLU A 855 24.32 33.89 1.93
C GLU A 855 25.70 34.57 1.96
N LEU A 856 26.76 33.81 2.30
CA LEU A 856 28.14 34.31 2.24
C LEU A 856 28.63 34.52 0.80
N GLY A 857 27.98 33.90 -0.18
CA GLY A 857 28.22 34.10 -1.60
C GLY A 857 29.58 33.57 -2.10
N VAL A 858 29.98 34.08 -3.27
CA VAL A 858 31.28 33.79 -3.88
C VAL A 858 32.33 34.72 -3.28
N TYR A 859 33.41 34.14 -2.74
CA TYR A 859 34.52 34.84 -2.12
C TYR A 859 35.83 34.60 -2.89
N PRO A 860 36.31 35.60 -3.65
CA PRO A 860 37.59 35.50 -4.35
C PRO A 860 38.77 35.59 -3.38
N GLY A 861 39.74 34.70 -3.54
CA GLY A 861 40.96 34.64 -2.72
C GLY A 861 42.22 34.39 -3.54
N VAL A 862 43.37 34.68 -2.96
CA VAL A 862 44.67 34.20 -3.48
C VAL A 862 45.14 33.12 -2.53
N VAL A 863 45.54 31.95 -3.04
CA VAL A 863 45.99 30.82 -2.22
C VAL A 863 47.28 30.23 -2.76
N GLU A 864 48.05 29.59 -1.88
CA GLU A 864 49.26 28.85 -2.26
C GLU A 864 48.89 27.63 -3.12
N LYS A 865 49.46 27.55 -4.32
CA LYS A 865 49.18 26.46 -5.28
C LYS A 865 49.51 25.06 -4.74
N ASP A 866 50.39 24.99 -3.73
CA ASP A 866 50.82 23.73 -3.11
C ASP A 866 49.66 22.97 -2.45
N LEU A 867 48.66 23.70 -1.96
CA LEU A 867 47.48 23.18 -1.29
C LEU A 867 46.27 23.03 -2.19
N VAL A 868 46.41 23.24 -3.51
CA VAL A 868 45.31 23.08 -4.48
C VAL A 868 45.62 21.92 -5.41
N TYR A 869 44.63 21.07 -5.63
CA TYR A 869 44.76 19.84 -6.40
C TYR A 869 43.64 19.72 -7.44
N PRO A 870 43.94 19.20 -8.64
CA PRO A 870 42.91 18.76 -9.58
C PRO A 870 42.09 17.64 -8.95
N MET A 871 40.78 17.66 -9.18
CA MET A 871 39.82 16.77 -8.55
C MET A 871 38.85 16.19 -9.56
N VAL A 872 38.53 14.91 -9.42
CA VAL A 872 37.51 14.23 -10.23
C VAL A 872 36.24 14.05 -9.40
N GLY A 873 35.13 14.56 -9.92
CA GLY A 873 33.78 14.29 -9.43
C GLY A 873 33.08 13.18 -10.22
N GLY A 874 31.98 12.63 -9.69
CA GLY A 874 31.29 11.51 -10.34
C GLY A 874 30.72 11.82 -11.73
N ARG A 875 30.48 13.09 -12.07
CA ARG A 875 30.05 13.52 -13.43
C ARG A 875 31.21 13.63 -14.42
N ASN A 876 32.44 13.59 -13.92
CA ASN A 876 33.65 13.76 -14.71
C ASN A 876 34.25 12.43 -15.18
N ILE A 877 33.67 11.31 -14.75
CA ILE A 877 34.12 9.94 -15.06
C ILE A 877 33.24 9.38 -16.17
N ASP A 878 33.88 9.05 -17.28
CA ASP A 878 33.33 8.25 -18.36
C ASP A 878 33.99 6.86 -18.37
N LYS A 879 33.45 5.91 -19.14
CA LYS A 879 34.10 4.61 -19.30
C LYS A 879 35.43 4.82 -20.01
N TRP A 880 36.53 4.35 -19.41
CA TRP A 880 37.91 4.50 -19.92
C TRP A 880 38.49 5.91 -19.92
N GLY A 881 37.89 6.89 -19.24
CA GLY A 881 38.54 8.20 -19.15
C GLY A 881 37.83 9.28 -18.35
N ILE A 882 38.49 10.43 -18.27
CA ILE A 882 38.05 11.61 -17.52
C ILE A 882 37.76 12.74 -18.52
N ASN A 883 36.56 13.33 -18.45
CA ASN A 883 36.16 14.40 -19.38
C ASN A 883 36.56 15.81 -18.93
N SER A 884 36.76 16.04 -17.63
CA SER A 884 37.10 17.34 -17.07
C SER A 884 37.59 17.22 -15.62
N TYR A 885 38.24 18.26 -15.11
CA TYR A 885 38.68 18.36 -13.72
C TYR A 885 37.99 19.52 -13.00
N LEU A 886 37.72 19.32 -11.72
CA LEU A 886 37.42 20.37 -10.76
C LEU A 886 38.70 20.71 -9.99
N TYR A 887 38.65 21.72 -9.13
CA TYR A 887 39.75 22.02 -8.21
C TYR A 887 39.23 22.05 -6.77
N MET A 888 40.08 21.62 -5.85
CA MET A 888 39.81 21.68 -4.43
C MET A 888 41.03 22.22 -3.70
N VAL A 889 40.80 22.82 -2.53
CA VAL A 889 41.85 23.19 -1.56
C VAL A 889 41.93 22.12 -0.45
N PRO A 890 42.61 20.98 -0.65
CA PRO A 890 42.70 19.91 0.37
C PRO A 890 43.86 20.11 1.35
N HIS A 891 44.10 19.07 2.17
CA HIS A 891 45.24 18.94 3.08
C HIS A 891 46.60 18.82 2.34
N SER A 892 47.69 18.77 3.12
CA SER A 892 49.03 18.43 2.63
C SER A 892 49.19 16.92 2.42
N SER A 893 50.00 16.52 1.45
CA SER A 893 50.41 15.13 1.21
C SER A 893 51.50 14.63 2.18
N THR A 894 52.04 15.51 3.02
CA THR A 894 53.16 15.22 3.94
C THR A 894 52.71 15.02 5.39
N ASP A 895 53.46 14.21 6.15
CA ASP A 895 53.34 14.03 7.61
C ASP A 895 51.95 13.57 8.11
N GLN A 896 51.65 13.80 9.40
CA GLN A 896 50.32 13.53 9.98
C GLN A 896 49.22 14.46 9.43
N ALA A 897 49.58 15.48 8.65
CA ALA A 897 48.65 16.46 8.11
C ALA A 897 47.62 15.83 7.14
N LYS A 898 47.97 14.71 6.48
CA LYS A 898 47.03 13.93 5.67
C LYS A 898 45.87 13.36 6.49
N TYR A 899 46.11 12.94 7.74
CA TYR A 899 45.10 12.31 8.61
C TYR A 899 44.36 13.31 9.50
N ARG A 900 45.08 14.29 10.08
CA ARG A 900 44.53 15.20 11.10
C ARG A 900 44.22 16.61 10.57
N GLY A 901 44.53 16.90 9.32
CA GLY A 901 44.58 18.27 8.81
C GLY A 901 45.95 18.92 9.07
N ILE A 902 46.28 19.93 8.28
CA ILE A 902 47.51 20.70 8.46
C ILE A 902 47.46 21.39 9.81
N ASP A 903 48.54 21.32 10.59
CA ASP A 903 48.65 22.04 11.86
C ASP A 903 48.42 23.54 11.66
N GLU A 904 47.67 24.16 12.58
CA GLU A 904 47.24 25.54 12.42
C GLU A 904 48.41 26.53 12.42
N LYS A 905 49.48 26.27 13.16
CA LYS A 905 50.69 27.10 13.12
C LYS A 905 51.37 26.99 11.76
N VAL A 906 51.45 25.79 11.19
CA VAL A 906 52.00 25.59 9.84
C VAL A 906 51.16 26.32 8.80
N LEU A 907 49.83 26.20 8.86
CA LEU A 907 48.94 26.88 7.91
C LEU A 907 49.03 28.41 8.04
N LYS A 908 49.07 28.95 9.26
CA LYS A 908 49.23 30.40 9.52
C LYS A 908 50.55 30.98 9.02
N VAL A 909 51.64 30.23 9.13
CA VAL A 909 52.99 30.75 8.84
C VAL A 909 53.43 30.43 7.42
N LYS A 910 53.31 29.17 6.99
CA LYS A 910 53.81 28.70 5.68
C LYS A 910 52.80 28.92 4.55
N TYR A 911 51.51 28.72 4.83
CA TYR A 911 50.43 28.81 3.83
C TYR A 911 49.41 29.88 4.22
N ARG A 912 49.93 31.05 4.58
CA ARG A 912 49.19 32.15 5.19
C ARG A 912 47.96 32.55 4.39
N LYS A 913 48.06 32.62 3.06
CA LYS A 913 46.95 33.10 2.22
C LYS A 913 45.81 32.09 2.19
N THR A 914 46.13 30.80 2.16
CA THR A 914 45.15 29.72 2.32
C THR A 914 44.47 29.78 3.69
N TYR A 915 45.22 30.05 4.77
CA TYR A 915 44.63 30.24 6.10
C TYR A 915 43.67 31.42 6.13
N GLU A 916 44.09 32.59 5.62
CA GLU A 916 43.25 33.81 5.57
C GLU A 916 41.94 33.54 4.81
N TRP A 917 42.00 32.82 3.69
CA TRP A 917 40.82 32.45 2.92
C TRP A 917 39.90 31.46 3.64
N LEU A 918 40.43 30.41 4.27
CA LEU A 918 39.63 29.47 5.06
C LEU A 918 39.03 30.13 6.32
N PHE A 919 39.76 31.07 6.93
CA PHE A 919 39.33 31.77 8.14
C PHE A 919 38.08 32.64 7.90
N TYR A 920 37.91 33.18 6.68
CA TYR A 920 36.68 33.87 6.29
C TYR A 920 35.43 33.00 6.51
N PHE A 921 35.55 31.68 6.30
CA PHE A 921 34.45 30.72 6.47
C PHE A 921 34.45 29.98 7.81
N LYS A 922 35.27 30.41 8.79
CA LYS A 922 35.58 29.64 10.01
C LYS A 922 34.35 29.12 10.74
N ASP A 923 33.36 29.98 10.99
CA ASP A 923 32.19 29.63 11.81
C ASP A 923 31.34 28.56 11.13
N LEU A 924 31.09 28.71 9.82
CA LEU A 924 30.36 27.75 9.01
C LEU A 924 31.11 26.42 8.86
N LEU A 925 32.43 26.48 8.67
CA LEU A 925 33.26 25.28 8.59
C LEU A 925 33.25 24.52 9.93
N LEU A 926 33.38 25.21 11.06
CA LEU A 926 33.32 24.58 12.39
C LEU A 926 31.94 23.95 12.66
N GLU A 927 30.86 24.67 12.39
CA GLU A 927 29.48 24.19 12.55
C GLU A 927 29.25 22.89 11.76
N THR A 928 29.67 22.87 10.49
CA THR A 928 29.48 21.71 9.62
C THR A 928 30.26 20.47 10.08
N ARG A 929 31.45 20.66 10.69
CA ARG A 929 32.25 19.55 11.26
C ARG A 929 31.62 19.00 12.53
N ILE A 930 31.17 19.87 13.43
CA ILE A 930 30.49 19.46 14.67
C ILE A 930 29.23 18.67 14.33
N ARG A 931 28.42 19.15 13.38
CA ARG A 931 27.18 18.47 12.96
C ARG A 931 27.43 17.13 12.28
N SER A 932 28.52 17.00 11.50
CA SER A 932 28.81 15.80 10.70
C SER A 932 29.73 14.81 11.42
N ALA A 933 30.05 15.04 12.70
CA ALA A 933 31.13 14.36 13.40
C ALA A 933 30.86 12.87 13.66
N LYS A 934 31.43 12.00 12.80
CA LYS A 934 31.77 10.62 13.17
C LYS A 934 33.15 10.54 13.88
N PHE A 935 34.06 11.45 13.53
CA PHE A 935 35.47 11.43 13.98
C PHE A 935 36.06 12.83 14.26
N PHE A 936 35.23 13.87 14.38
CA PHE A 936 35.70 15.24 14.63
C PHE A 936 35.58 15.59 16.11
N ASP A 937 36.71 15.95 16.69
CA ASP A 937 36.86 16.49 18.04
C ASP A 937 37.51 17.88 17.91
N LYS A 938 36.80 18.90 18.40
CA LYS A 938 37.21 20.31 18.32
C LYS A 938 38.53 20.57 19.06
N ASP A 939 38.86 19.75 20.05
CA ASP A 939 40.05 19.91 20.88
C ASP A 939 41.26 19.21 20.24
N GLN A 940 41.02 18.33 19.25
CA GLN A 940 42.07 17.54 18.58
C GLN A 940 42.29 17.89 17.09
N PHE A 941 41.33 18.53 16.43
CA PHE A 941 41.36 18.76 14.99
C PHE A 941 41.02 20.21 14.62
N PRO A 942 41.66 20.80 13.60
CA PRO A 942 41.38 22.15 13.16
C PRO A 942 40.01 22.24 12.45
N PHE A 943 39.39 23.43 12.52
CA PHE A 943 38.05 23.70 11.96
C PHE A 943 37.91 23.45 10.45
N TYR A 944 39.02 23.37 9.72
CA TYR A 944 39.07 23.14 8.27
C TYR A 944 39.41 21.70 7.88
N ARG A 945 39.48 20.76 8.83
CA ARG A 945 39.77 19.34 8.55
C ARG A 945 38.70 18.71 7.65
N LEU A 946 39.15 17.87 6.71
CA LEU A 946 38.35 17.04 5.81
C LEU A 946 38.43 15.55 6.23
N ASP A 947 37.41 14.79 5.86
CA ASP A 947 37.33 13.34 6.11
C ASP A 947 37.75 12.53 4.87
N ASN A 948 38.06 11.24 5.06
CA ASN A 948 38.56 10.31 4.02
C ASN A 948 39.84 10.76 3.31
N VAL A 949 40.78 11.34 4.06
CA VAL A 949 42.11 11.73 3.56
C VAL A 949 43.17 10.83 4.20
N GLY A 950 44.09 10.30 3.39
CA GLY A 950 45.21 9.48 3.84
C GLY A 950 46.24 9.24 2.73
N ASP A 951 47.17 8.30 2.94
CA ASP A 951 48.23 7.99 1.96
C ASP A 951 47.67 7.61 0.57
N TYR A 952 46.59 6.82 0.56
CA TYR A 952 45.88 6.42 -0.64
C TYR A 952 45.34 7.62 -1.46
N THR A 953 45.08 8.77 -0.84
CA THR A 953 44.56 9.97 -1.53
C THR A 953 45.60 10.54 -2.50
N PHE A 954 46.89 10.40 -2.18
CA PHE A 954 47.98 11.08 -2.89
C PHE A 954 48.86 10.14 -3.74
N GLN A 955 48.49 8.86 -3.86
CA GLN A 955 49.17 7.94 -4.77
C GLN A 955 49.00 8.35 -6.25
N PRO A 956 50.00 8.05 -7.11
CA PRO A 956 50.08 8.58 -8.47
C PRO A 956 48.99 8.03 -9.39
N TYR A 957 48.58 6.77 -9.22
CA TYR A 957 47.56 6.13 -10.06
C TYR A 957 46.34 5.74 -9.22
N LYS A 958 45.15 5.90 -9.79
CA LYS A 958 43.88 5.50 -9.16
C LYS A 958 42.92 4.95 -10.19
N VAL A 959 42.24 3.86 -9.85
CA VAL A 959 41.11 3.32 -10.61
C VAL A 959 39.84 3.85 -9.99
N LEU A 960 39.11 4.70 -10.71
CA LEU A 960 37.93 5.42 -10.24
C LEU A 960 36.66 4.80 -10.79
N TRP A 961 35.61 4.74 -9.98
CA TRP A 961 34.23 4.49 -10.43
C TRP A 961 33.24 5.39 -9.68
N ARG A 962 32.03 5.45 -10.23
CA ARG A 962 30.96 6.32 -9.73
C ARG A 962 30.20 5.63 -8.60
N GLU A 963 29.97 6.34 -7.48
CA GLU A 963 29.03 5.88 -6.44
C GLU A 963 27.60 5.79 -7.00
N GLN A 964 27.28 6.62 -8.00
CA GLN A 964 25.96 6.69 -8.65
C GLN A 964 26.08 6.59 -10.18
N SER A 965 25.81 5.40 -10.73
CA SER A 965 25.77 5.12 -12.18
C SER A 965 24.82 3.97 -12.48
N ARG A 966 24.25 3.85 -13.69
CA ARG A 966 23.46 2.66 -14.03
C ARG A 966 24.37 1.47 -14.32
N GLU A 967 25.42 1.71 -15.09
CA GLU A 967 26.39 0.69 -15.49
C GLU A 967 27.69 0.80 -14.70
N MET A 968 28.37 -0.32 -14.51
CA MET A 968 29.72 -0.32 -13.95
C MET A 968 30.69 0.30 -14.96
N THR A 969 31.25 1.45 -14.58
CA THR A 969 32.22 2.19 -15.39
C THR A 969 33.41 2.57 -14.53
N ALA A 970 34.59 2.19 -14.98
CA ALA A 970 35.86 2.53 -14.36
C ALA A 970 36.77 3.32 -15.31
N ALA A 971 37.63 4.16 -14.74
CA ALA A 971 38.69 4.85 -15.45
C ALA A 971 39.95 4.95 -14.58
N VAL A 972 41.12 4.84 -15.19
CA VAL A 972 42.39 5.16 -14.55
C VAL A 972 42.61 6.66 -14.63
N VAL A 973 43.01 7.25 -13.50
CA VAL A 973 43.56 8.61 -13.47
C VAL A 973 44.98 8.56 -12.91
N SER A 974 45.87 9.32 -13.53
CA SER A 974 47.26 9.51 -13.11
C SER A 974 47.50 10.95 -12.63
N THR A 975 48.72 11.24 -12.22
CA THR A 975 49.25 12.61 -12.16
C THR A 975 49.02 13.34 -13.48
N VAL A 976 48.59 14.60 -13.41
CA VAL A 976 48.32 15.45 -14.59
C VAL A 976 49.20 16.68 -14.59
N ASN A 977 49.59 17.14 -15.77
CA ASN A 977 50.22 18.44 -15.95
C ASN A 977 49.14 19.52 -16.12
N ASP A 978 48.71 20.11 -15.01
CA ASP A 978 47.66 21.13 -15.00
C ASP A 978 48.19 22.51 -15.42
N LYS A 979 47.37 23.25 -16.17
CA LYS A 979 47.71 24.57 -16.71
C LYS A 979 48.12 25.60 -15.64
N TYR A 980 47.55 25.53 -14.44
CA TYR A 980 47.79 26.48 -13.35
C TYR A 980 48.72 25.91 -12.28
N LEU A 981 48.59 24.61 -11.99
CA LEU A 981 49.26 23.96 -10.87
C LEU A 981 50.58 23.28 -11.25
N GLY A 982 50.81 23.02 -12.54
CA GLY A 982 51.89 22.17 -13.03
C GLY A 982 51.59 20.69 -12.78
N GLU A 983 52.62 19.88 -12.62
CA GLU A 983 52.49 18.45 -12.34
C GLU A 983 51.90 18.20 -10.94
N LYS A 984 50.68 17.65 -10.89
CA LYS A 984 49.95 17.38 -9.65
C LYS A 984 49.20 16.06 -9.72
N VAL A 985 49.18 15.35 -8.59
CA VAL A 985 48.33 14.17 -8.39
C VAL A 985 46.86 14.59 -8.37
N VAL A 986 46.00 13.73 -8.90
CA VAL A 986 44.55 13.97 -8.92
C VAL A 986 43.90 13.38 -7.67
N VAL A 987 43.03 14.16 -7.02
CA VAL A 987 42.22 13.74 -5.86
C VAL A 987 40.77 13.47 -6.25
N CYS A 988 40.00 12.82 -5.37
CA CYS A 988 38.65 12.35 -5.67
C CYS A 988 37.59 12.97 -4.77
N ASP A 989 36.42 13.26 -5.34
CA ASP A 989 35.22 13.73 -4.63
C ASP A 989 34.55 12.67 -3.78
N SER A 990 33.80 13.09 -2.76
CA SER A 990 33.03 12.19 -1.89
C SER A 990 32.00 11.32 -2.63
N LYS A 991 31.71 11.60 -3.90
CA LYS A 991 30.84 10.78 -4.78
C LYS A 991 31.61 9.88 -5.74
N VAL A 992 32.93 9.79 -5.59
CA VAL A 992 33.84 8.93 -6.35
C VAL A 992 34.44 7.89 -5.41
N LEU A 993 34.44 6.65 -5.87
CA LEU A 993 35.04 5.50 -5.19
C LEU A 993 36.25 5.05 -6.01
N TYR A 994 37.29 4.57 -5.34
CA TYR A 994 38.53 4.22 -6.03
C TYR A 994 39.41 3.21 -5.29
N VAL A 995 40.34 2.61 -6.04
CA VAL A 995 41.53 1.93 -5.51
C VAL A 995 42.76 2.70 -5.97
N SER A 996 43.77 2.83 -5.11
CA SER A 996 44.99 3.57 -5.39
C SER A 996 46.19 2.65 -5.60
N PHE A 997 47.13 3.09 -6.44
CA PHE A 997 48.28 2.32 -6.89
C PHE A 997 49.54 3.19 -7.03
N GLU A 998 50.69 2.56 -6.85
CA GLU A 998 52.00 3.11 -7.23
C GLU A 998 52.42 2.63 -8.62
N ASP A 999 51.98 1.45 -9.04
CA ASP A 999 52.26 0.85 -10.34
C ASP A 999 51.13 1.13 -11.35
N GLU A 1000 51.50 1.58 -12.55
CA GLU A 1000 50.55 1.94 -13.61
C GLU A 1000 49.87 0.69 -14.21
N LEU A 1001 50.64 -0.38 -14.43
CA LEU A 1001 50.14 -1.60 -15.06
C LEU A 1001 49.11 -2.29 -14.16
N GLU A 1002 49.36 -2.34 -12.86
CA GLU A 1002 48.41 -2.87 -11.88
C GLU A 1002 47.09 -2.08 -11.86
N ALA A 1003 47.16 -0.74 -11.93
CA ALA A 1003 45.97 0.11 -12.02
C ALA A 1003 45.17 -0.20 -13.30
N HIS A 1004 45.84 -0.29 -14.44
CA HIS A 1004 45.18 -0.62 -15.71
C HIS A 1004 44.63 -2.04 -15.76
N TYR A 1005 45.30 -3.01 -15.14
CA TYR A 1005 44.81 -4.38 -14.98
C TYR A 1005 43.48 -4.41 -14.22
N LEU A 1006 43.40 -3.77 -13.04
CA LEU A 1006 42.15 -3.69 -12.29
C LEU A 1006 41.05 -2.98 -13.09
N CYS A 1007 41.38 -1.85 -13.74
CA CYS A 1007 40.41 -1.11 -14.54
C CYS A 1007 39.85 -1.93 -15.71
N GLY A 1008 40.69 -2.73 -16.37
CA GLY A 1008 40.28 -3.64 -17.44
C GLY A 1008 39.26 -4.66 -16.95
N ILE A 1009 39.54 -5.33 -15.83
CA ILE A 1009 38.64 -6.32 -15.22
C ILE A 1009 37.30 -5.68 -14.81
N LEU A 1010 37.32 -4.53 -14.13
CA LEU A 1010 36.11 -3.87 -13.66
C LEU A 1010 35.19 -3.38 -14.80
N ASN A 1011 35.74 -3.12 -15.98
CA ASN A 1011 34.98 -2.72 -17.17
C ASN A 1011 34.58 -3.89 -18.08
N SER A 1012 34.96 -5.13 -17.73
CA SER A 1012 34.45 -6.34 -18.40
C SER A 1012 32.96 -6.46 -18.18
N ARG A 1013 32.23 -6.89 -19.21
CA ARG A 1013 30.77 -7.01 -19.16
C ARG A 1013 30.32 -8.03 -18.13
N ILE A 1014 30.97 -9.20 -18.07
CA ILE A 1014 30.61 -10.24 -17.08
C ILE A 1014 30.79 -9.77 -15.63
N ILE A 1015 31.84 -8.99 -15.34
CA ILE A 1015 32.06 -8.42 -14.01
C ILE A 1015 31.04 -7.32 -13.72
N GLY A 1016 30.74 -6.47 -14.70
CA GLY A 1016 29.67 -5.47 -14.61
C GLY A 1016 28.31 -6.10 -14.29
N ASP A 1017 27.91 -7.13 -15.03
CA ASP A 1017 26.66 -7.87 -14.83
C ASP A 1017 26.57 -8.50 -13.42
N ILE A 1018 27.68 -9.06 -12.91
CA ILE A 1018 27.76 -9.63 -11.55
C ILE A 1018 27.62 -8.53 -10.49
N ILE A 1019 28.31 -7.40 -10.66
CA ILE A 1019 28.21 -6.26 -9.73
C ILE A 1019 26.78 -5.73 -9.69
N GLU A 1020 26.19 -5.52 -10.87
CA GLU A 1020 24.84 -5.00 -11.01
C GLU A 1020 23.80 -5.95 -10.40
N ALA A 1021 24.04 -7.25 -10.43
CA ALA A 1021 23.15 -8.27 -9.87
C ALA A 1021 22.96 -8.21 -8.34
N TYR A 1022 23.86 -7.60 -7.56
CA TYR A 1022 23.70 -7.44 -6.10
C TYR A 1022 23.66 -5.98 -5.63
N THR A 1023 23.93 -5.01 -6.50
CA THR A 1023 23.83 -3.59 -6.14
C THR A 1023 22.41 -3.05 -6.29
N ILE A 1024 22.11 -1.98 -5.54
CA ILE A 1024 20.80 -1.33 -5.54
C ILE A 1024 20.78 -0.21 -6.59
N ASP A 1025 20.14 -0.46 -7.74
CA ASP A 1025 19.96 0.51 -8.85
C ASP A 1025 21.29 1.19 -9.22
N THR A 1026 21.44 2.49 -8.95
CA THR A 1026 22.64 3.24 -9.31
C THR A 1026 23.73 3.24 -8.24
N GLN A 1027 23.42 2.80 -7.01
CA GLN A 1027 24.29 2.96 -5.86
C GLN A 1027 25.29 1.81 -5.75
N ARG A 1028 26.57 2.15 -5.93
CA ARG A 1028 27.71 1.26 -5.78
C ARG A 1028 28.52 1.65 -4.56
N GLY A 1029 29.01 0.66 -3.81
CA GLY A 1029 29.91 0.87 -2.69
C GLY A 1029 31.36 0.47 -2.99
N VAL A 1030 32.21 0.63 -1.98
CA VAL A 1030 33.62 0.18 -2.02
C VAL A 1030 33.73 -1.35 -1.96
N ASP A 1031 32.66 -2.03 -1.60
CA ASP A 1031 32.52 -3.47 -1.46
C ASP A 1031 32.55 -4.22 -2.79
N ILE A 1032 32.47 -3.53 -3.93
CA ILE A 1032 32.64 -4.14 -5.26
C ILE A 1032 33.92 -4.95 -5.35
N VAL A 1033 35.05 -4.36 -4.93
CA VAL A 1033 36.33 -5.07 -4.91
C VAL A 1033 36.47 -6.00 -3.70
N ASN A 1034 35.53 -5.99 -2.75
CA ASN A 1034 35.55 -6.94 -1.63
C ASN A 1034 34.84 -8.26 -1.98
N ASN A 1035 33.88 -8.23 -2.91
CA ASN A 1035 33.05 -9.38 -3.25
C ASN A 1035 33.52 -10.11 -4.52
N ILE A 1036 34.28 -9.45 -5.39
CA ILE A 1036 34.84 -10.06 -6.62
C ILE A 1036 36.26 -10.55 -6.33
N LYS A 1037 36.54 -11.84 -6.58
CA LYS A 1037 37.84 -12.51 -6.38
C LYS A 1037 38.85 -12.15 -7.46
N ILE A 1038 39.17 -10.86 -7.58
CA ILE A 1038 40.16 -10.38 -8.56
C ILE A 1038 41.54 -10.90 -8.15
N PRO A 1039 42.23 -11.70 -8.99
CA PRO A 1039 43.60 -12.13 -8.70
C PRO A 1039 44.52 -10.93 -8.58
N LYS A 1040 45.49 -10.98 -7.64
CA LYS A 1040 46.50 -9.94 -7.52
C LYS A 1040 47.31 -9.87 -8.82
N PHE A 1041 47.57 -8.65 -9.28
CA PHE A 1041 48.42 -8.43 -10.43
C PHE A 1041 49.81 -9.07 -10.24
N ASP A 1042 50.30 -9.67 -11.31
CA ASP A 1042 51.63 -10.28 -11.38
C ASP A 1042 52.25 -9.84 -12.70
N SER A 1043 53.34 -9.09 -12.61
CA SER A 1043 54.06 -8.55 -13.76
C SER A 1043 54.72 -9.63 -14.62
N ASN A 1044 54.89 -10.85 -14.11
CA ASN A 1044 55.41 -11.99 -14.87
C ASN A 1044 54.30 -12.75 -15.60
N HIS A 1045 53.03 -12.48 -15.31
CA HIS A 1045 51.91 -13.19 -15.91
C HIS A 1045 51.44 -12.52 -17.20
N ASP A 1046 51.54 -13.23 -18.34
CA ASP A 1046 51.28 -12.63 -19.65
C ASP A 1046 49.85 -12.11 -19.82
N LEU A 1047 48.84 -12.86 -19.36
CA LEU A 1047 47.45 -12.39 -19.41
C LEU A 1047 47.19 -11.13 -18.55
N HIS A 1048 47.93 -10.95 -17.45
CA HIS A 1048 47.77 -9.76 -16.61
C HIS A 1048 48.32 -8.52 -17.32
N LYS A 1049 49.51 -8.65 -17.94
CA LYS A 1049 50.09 -7.61 -18.80
C LYS A 1049 49.22 -7.31 -20.02
N GLU A 1050 48.65 -8.34 -20.65
CA GLU A 1050 47.74 -8.19 -21.78
C GLU A 1050 46.51 -7.36 -21.39
N MET A 1051 45.83 -7.71 -20.29
CA MET A 1051 44.69 -6.96 -19.76
C MET A 1051 45.04 -5.51 -19.45
N ALA A 1052 46.19 -5.26 -18.80
CA ALA A 1052 46.66 -3.91 -18.53
C ALA A 1052 46.86 -3.11 -19.83
N ASN A 1053 47.50 -3.71 -20.83
CA ASN A 1053 47.74 -3.07 -22.13
C ASN A 1053 46.43 -2.79 -22.90
N LEU A 1054 45.46 -3.72 -22.86
CA LEU A 1054 44.13 -3.50 -23.45
C LEU A 1054 43.43 -2.30 -22.78
N SER A 1055 43.48 -2.22 -21.46
CA SER A 1055 42.96 -1.08 -20.70
C SER A 1055 43.66 0.24 -21.11
N MET A 1056 44.99 0.27 -21.22
CA MET A 1056 45.71 1.46 -21.69
C MET A 1056 45.30 1.88 -23.11
N GLN A 1057 45.16 0.90 -24.03
CA GLN A 1057 44.69 1.16 -25.38
C GLN A 1057 43.26 1.69 -25.42
N ALA A 1058 42.39 1.22 -24.51
CA ALA A 1058 41.02 1.73 -24.38
C ALA A 1058 41.02 3.20 -23.94
N HIS A 1059 41.86 3.59 -22.98
CA HIS A 1059 42.01 4.99 -22.54
C HIS A 1059 42.55 5.89 -23.65
N LEU A 1060 43.49 5.37 -24.46
CA LEU A 1060 44.01 6.08 -25.63
C LEU A 1060 42.92 6.26 -26.70
N ALA A 1061 42.15 5.20 -27.02
CA ALA A 1061 41.05 5.25 -27.98
C ALA A 1061 39.93 6.22 -27.52
N TYR A 1062 39.62 6.24 -26.22
CA TYR A 1062 38.70 7.20 -25.62
C TYR A 1062 39.17 8.64 -25.84
N THR A 1063 40.45 8.93 -25.57
CA THR A 1063 41.04 10.27 -25.74
C THR A 1063 41.04 10.71 -27.21
N GLN A 1064 41.21 9.76 -28.13
CA GLN A 1064 41.14 9.97 -29.58
C GLN A 1064 39.70 9.99 -30.13
N LYS A 1065 38.69 9.69 -29.30
CA LYS A 1065 37.28 9.54 -29.71
C LYS A 1065 37.05 8.46 -30.77
N ASP A 1066 37.85 7.39 -30.75
CA ASP A 1066 37.73 6.24 -31.67
C ASP A 1066 36.85 5.13 -31.08
N ASN A 1067 35.54 5.27 -31.27
CA ASN A 1067 34.55 4.30 -30.76
C ASN A 1067 34.65 2.92 -31.42
N THR A 1068 35.16 2.82 -32.65
CA THR A 1068 35.27 1.55 -33.36
C THR A 1068 36.36 0.69 -32.74
N LYS A 1069 37.52 1.30 -32.48
CA LYS A 1069 38.63 0.64 -31.79
C LYS A 1069 38.27 0.31 -30.35
N LEU A 1070 37.56 1.20 -29.66
CA LEU A 1070 37.11 0.97 -28.29
C LEU A 1070 36.21 -0.28 -28.19
N ASN A 1071 35.23 -0.41 -29.09
CA ASN A 1071 34.34 -1.58 -29.14
C ASN A 1071 35.07 -2.89 -29.46
N ALA A 1072 36.17 -2.84 -30.22
CA ALA A 1072 37.00 -4.03 -30.47
C ALA A 1072 37.78 -4.43 -29.20
N ILE A 1073 38.43 -3.47 -28.55
CA ILE A 1073 39.18 -3.68 -27.30
C ILE A 1073 38.28 -4.24 -26.19
N GLU A 1074 37.05 -3.75 -26.07
CA GLU A 1074 36.12 -4.27 -25.05
C GLU A 1074 35.77 -5.75 -25.24
N LYS A 1075 35.75 -6.26 -26.49
CA LYS A 1075 35.57 -7.69 -26.75
C LYS A 1075 36.80 -8.51 -26.37
N ASP A 1076 37.99 -7.97 -26.60
CA ASP A 1076 39.25 -8.60 -26.22
C ASP A 1076 39.39 -8.65 -24.69
N ILE A 1077 39.01 -7.57 -24.00
CA ILE A 1077 38.95 -7.50 -22.53
C ILE A 1077 38.00 -8.57 -22.00
N GLU A 1078 36.80 -8.71 -22.56
CA GLU A 1078 35.86 -9.75 -22.14
C GLU A 1078 36.45 -11.16 -22.25
N THR A 1079 37.12 -11.44 -23.36
CA THR A 1079 37.79 -12.73 -23.58
C THR A 1079 38.96 -12.94 -22.61
N SER A 1080 39.75 -11.90 -22.35
CA SER A 1080 40.88 -11.96 -21.42
C SER A 1080 40.42 -12.12 -19.96
N THR A 1081 39.31 -11.50 -19.57
CA THR A 1081 38.73 -11.65 -18.23
C THR A 1081 38.39 -13.10 -17.95
N LEU A 1082 37.68 -13.78 -18.86
CA LEU A 1082 37.32 -15.18 -18.68
C LEU A 1082 38.55 -16.07 -18.45
N LYS A 1083 39.61 -15.87 -19.24
CA LYS A 1083 40.89 -16.59 -19.08
C LYS A 1083 41.54 -16.33 -17.73
N ILE A 1084 41.57 -15.08 -17.25
CA ILE A 1084 42.13 -14.72 -15.93
C ILE A 1084 41.39 -15.43 -14.80
N PHE A 1085 40.08 -15.61 -14.94
CA PHE A 1085 39.25 -16.35 -13.98
C PHE A 1085 39.18 -17.87 -14.24
N ASN A 1086 40.00 -18.40 -15.15
CA ASN A 1086 40.06 -19.82 -15.53
C ASN A 1086 38.70 -20.40 -15.97
N ILE A 1087 37.98 -19.68 -16.83
CA ILE A 1087 36.73 -20.08 -17.50
C ILE A 1087 36.99 -20.17 -18.99
#